data_AF-A0A8H7HDQ6-F1
#
_entry.id   AF-A0A8H7HDQ6-F1
#
_cell.length_a   1.000
_cell.length_b   1.000
_cell.length_c   1.000
_cell.angle_alpha   90.00
_cell.angle_beta   90.00
_cell.angle_gamma   90.00
#
_symmetry.space_group_name_H-M   'P 1'
#
loop_
_entity.id
_entity.type
_entity.pdbx_description
1 polymer ?
#
loop_
_entity_poly.entity_id
_entity_poly.type
_entity_poly.pdbx_seq_one_letter_code
_entity_poly.pdbx_strand_id
1 'polypeptide(L)'
;MVQLSTILGLSLVLSAVTAAPFNPLQWLGANGQWYPGPDVSGVSQELPDGCAVDQVTIVSRHGSRYPDPGAYNEWLALEAKVKNGSFSGPLGFFNDWHPILTHPSDQVAQLSVTGYLETYALGTQTRLRYPHLYADNTAFVVWANNAQRTTDSARLFARGFGGPNATTLGTVYVVNPKGAQAGGNSLATSDLCPKYVDTSGANQTAIWDSIYLPPILKRLQKYIKGVNITTSDISIMPYLCGFETQITGKLSPFCDIFTESEFKQYEYRQDLRYYYGTGPGTDLPSTLMLPYLNATATLFLNGPGYTYSTGFTPPPIIVSYTHDNQLNEIATAIGVFDTTGPLPPNKIQNNRLFISSRINPMAGRIAFERMACTSKKPGIYVRIRVNDAVYPMSECQSGPGKTCPLAQFGQVIKAKVDKAGDFMTRQNVADGTGTDQIPRHNTALIRSPYFENSKTPRRRRPVRSDGEETEEDKRANTQLKRRRLILRGVMPDEFSSPSSPEELSRALRAIKPTLIQESVCDDPWKIIIATTLLNKTKGKATVPVFWELIERWPTPTALAQVAAPSLTELLRPLGTQSIRTSRLMRLSNAYVMHPPNLPSPPAPTSRTTKFYPGTTKEYRAIQQTSPIAHLPFVGPYAIDSFRIFSPALSGGGAGARVKEQLGRIACLAELGQSSRSEDDFDETPDWYNPSSLCSPDDEGEEWRNVWPEDKQLRRYLVWRWAIDGVEYNPEARIRHPADWSYLNRLIRG
;
A
#
# COMPACT_ATOMS: atom_id res chain seq x y z
N MET A 1 48.85 -17.79 2.62
CA MET A 1 49.89 -16.76 2.41
C MET A 1 49.31 -15.78 1.41
N VAL A 2 48.85 -14.60 1.79
CA VAL A 2 49.63 -13.44 2.25
C VAL A 2 48.96 -12.76 3.46
N GLN A 3 49.77 -12.38 4.44
CA GLN A 3 49.42 -11.75 5.72
C GLN A 3 49.30 -10.22 5.64
N LEU A 4 48.58 -9.68 6.63
CA LEU A 4 48.40 -8.27 7.01
C LEU A 4 49.71 -7.47 7.14
N SER A 5 49.62 -6.13 7.03
CA SER A 5 50.13 -5.21 8.07
C SER A 5 49.61 -3.77 7.91
N THR A 6 49.13 -3.25 9.03
CA THR A 6 48.87 -1.86 9.44
C THR A 6 50.06 -0.92 9.22
N ILE A 7 49.80 0.33 8.82
CA ILE A 7 50.65 1.48 9.18
C ILE A 7 49.77 2.53 9.87
N LEU A 8 49.97 2.66 11.19
CA LEU A 8 49.63 3.85 11.97
C LEU A 8 50.58 4.98 11.55
N GLY A 9 50.03 6.08 11.06
CA GLY A 9 50.67 7.39 11.14
C GLY A 9 50.08 8.14 12.33
N LEU A 10 50.84 8.27 13.42
CA LEU A 10 50.54 9.24 14.48
C LEU A 10 50.68 10.65 13.87
N SER A 11 49.56 11.23 13.46
CA SER A 11 49.43 12.68 13.38
C SER A 11 48.69 13.12 14.63
N LEU A 12 49.39 13.79 15.54
CA LEU A 12 48.81 14.46 16.69
C LEU A 12 48.03 15.68 16.17
N VAL A 13 46.89 15.44 15.54
CA VAL A 13 45.91 16.48 15.27
C VAL A 13 45.28 16.78 16.63
N LEU A 14 45.61 17.94 17.21
CA LEU A 14 44.71 18.55 18.17
C LEU A 14 43.39 18.75 17.43
N SER A 15 42.51 17.75 17.51
CA SER A 15 41.12 17.89 17.13
C SER A 15 40.54 18.90 18.11
N ALA A 16 40.55 20.17 17.73
CA ALA A 16 39.55 21.08 18.22
C ALA A 16 38.22 20.35 18.01
N VAL A 17 37.57 19.96 19.11
CA VAL A 17 36.24 19.36 19.07
C VAL A 17 35.31 20.48 18.62
N THR A 18 35.29 20.75 17.31
CA THR A 18 34.23 21.52 16.70
C THR A 18 32.98 20.67 16.88
N ALA A 19 32.06 21.14 17.71
CA ALA A 19 30.75 20.51 17.83
C ALA A 19 30.20 20.26 16.42
N ALA A 20 29.72 19.04 16.17
CA ALA A 20 29.15 18.70 14.87
C ALA A 20 28.09 19.75 14.48
N PRO A 21 28.04 20.18 13.21
CA PRO A 21 27.07 21.18 12.77
C PRO A 21 25.66 20.71 13.06
N PHE A 22 24.78 21.64 13.47
CA PHE A 22 23.38 21.35 13.75
C PHE A 22 22.72 20.71 12.51
N ASN A 23 22.13 19.53 12.70
CA ASN A 23 21.39 18.85 11.64
C ASN A 23 19.88 18.87 11.98
N PRO A 24 19.05 19.64 11.26
CA PRO A 24 17.62 19.75 11.55
C PRO A 24 16.90 18.40 11.48
N LEU A 25 17.36 17.48 10.63
CA LEU A 25 16.71 16.17 10.42
C LEU A 25 16.73 15.28 11.67
N GLN A 26 17.60 15.57 12.65
CA GLN A 26 17.67 14.88 13.94
C GLN A 26 16.70 15.44 15.00
N TRP A 27 15.91 16.47 14.65
CA TRP A 27 14.99 17.19 15.55
C TRP A 27 13.58 17.30 14.94
N LEU A 28 13.17 16.27 14.20
CA LEU A 28 11.89 16.20 13.50
C LEU A 28 10.94 15.13 14.06
N GLY A 29 11.20 14.63 15.27
CA GLY A 29 10.54 13.48 15.85
C GLY A 29 10.51 12.30 14.88
N ALA A 30 9.33 11.71 14.69
CA ALA A 30 9.11 10.60 13.76
C ALA A 30 9.09 10.97 12.27
N ASN A 31 9.33 12.23 11.89
CA ASN A 31 9.28 12.68 10.49
C ASN A 31 10.67 12.76 9.84
N GLY A 32 11.74 12.66 10.63
CA GLY A 32 13.12 12.61 10.15
C GLY A 32 13.53 11.23 9.63
N GLN A 33 14.58 11.20 8.82
CA GLN A 33 15.25 9.98 8.37
C GLN A 33 15.95 9.26 9.53
N TRP A 34 16.28 7.99 9.33
CA TRP A 34 17.04 7.24 10.34
C TRP A 34 18.44 7.81 10.54
N TYR A 35 18.89 7.85 11.79
CA TYR A 35 20.28 8.09 12.17
C TYR A 35 20.63 7.24 13.40
N PRO A 36 21.91 6.89 13.60
CA PRO A 36 22.34 6.23 14.82
C PRO A 36 22.10 7.14 16.02
N GLY A 37 21.40 6.64 17.03
CA GLY A 37 21.08 7.36 18.25
C GLY A 37 22.36 7.79 19.00
N PRO A 38 22.33 8.92 19.72
CA PRO A 38 23.44 9.31 20.56
C PRO A 38 23.57 8.38 21.77
N ASP A 39 24.76 8.31 22.36
CA ASP A 39 24.91 7.67 23.67
C ASP A 39 24.16 8.49 24.74
N VAL A 40 23.14 7.87 25.32
CA VAL A 40 22.31 8.45 26.38
C VAL A 40 22.48 7.74 27.73
N SER A 41 23.18 6.61 27.76
CA SER A 41 23.28 5.75 28.94
C SER A 41 24.66 5.77 29.59
N GLY A 42 25.66 6.34 28.88
CA GLY A 42 27.07 6.31 29.29
C GLY A 42 27.63 4.90 29.32
N VAL A 43 27.00 3.97 28.60
CA VAL A 43 27.40 2.57 28.48
C VAL A 43 28.10 2.37 27.16
N SER A 44 29.21 1.61 27.17
CA SER A 44 29.92 1.27 25.94
C SER A 44 28.96 0.66 24.92
N GLN A 45 29.06 1.17 23.69
CA GLN A 45 28.31 0.65 22.55
C GLN A 45 28.88 -0.66 22.02
N GLU A 46 30.09 -1.04 22.43
CA GLU A 46 30.75 -2.28 22.04
C GLU A 46 30.28 -3.50 22.82
N LEU A 47 30.55 -4.71 22.33
CA LEU A 47 30.33 -5.92 23.10
C LEU A 47 31.24 -5.95 24.34
N PRO A 48 30.74 -6.35 25.52
CA PRO A 48 31.60 -6.57 26.68
C PRO A 48 32.62 -7.68 26.41
N ASP A 49 33.81 -7.59 27.01
CA ASP A 49 34.89 -8.57 26.82
C ASP A 49 34.42 -10.01 27.09
N GLY A 50 34.72 -10.91 26.17
CA GLY A 50 34.36 -12.32 26.28
C GLY A 50 32.86 -12.60 26.14
N CYS A 51 32.07 -11.66 25.58
CA CYS A 51 30.68 -11.87 25.19
C CYS A 51 30.53 -11.94 23.67
N ALA A 52 29.67 -12.84 23.20
CA ALA A 52 29.26 -12.93 21.79
C ALA A 52 27.74 -12.99 21.68
N VAL A 53 27.17 -12.29 20.70
CA VAL A 53 25.72 -12.39 20.40
C VAL A 53 25.46 -13.76 19.78
N ASP A 54 24.51 -14.53 20.29
CA ASP A 54 24.15 -15.85 19.73
C ASP A 54 22.72 -15.92 19.17
N GLN A 55 21.91 -14.89 19.43
CA GLN A 55 20.58 -14.70 18.86
C GLN A 55 20.19 -13.21 18.91
N VAL A 56 19.46 -12.72 17.91
CA VAL A 56 19.00 -11.32 17.84
C VAL A 56 17.57 -11.23 17.31
N THR A 57 16.76 -10.38 17.94
CA THR A 57 15.47 -9.94 17.39
C THR A 57 15.55 -8.45 17.07
N ILE A 58 15.12 -8.05 15.88
CA ILE A 58 15.09 -6.66 15.43
C ILE A 58 13.66 -6.33 15.02
N VAL A 59 13.07 -5.34 15.67
CA VAL A 59 11.78 -4.76 15.26
C VAL A 59 12.04 -3.38 14.69
N SER A 60 11.58 -3.15 13.47
CA SER A 60 11.84 -1.91 12.73
C SER A 60 10.53 -1.28 12.24
N ARG A 61 10.44 0.04 12.31
CA ARG A 61 9.47 0.82 11.56
C ARG A 61 9.73 0.65 10.06
N HIS A 62 8.69 0.81 9.24
CA HIS A 62 8.91 1.00 7.80
C HIS A 62 9.92 2.14 7.50
N GLY A 63 10.55 2.06 6.33
CA GLY A 63 11.43 3.13 5.85
C GLY A 63 10.72 4.46 5.59
N SER A 64 11.50 5.46 5.20
CA SER A 64 11.04 6.74 4.69
C SER A 64 9.93 6.59 3.64
N ARG A 65 8.95 7.49 3.70
CA ARG A 65 7.69 7.38 2.95
C ARG A 65 7.20 8.71 2.43
N TYR A 66 6.29 8.64 1.48
CA TYR A 66 5.43 9.75 1.09
C TYR A 66 4.38 10.03 2.20
N PRO A 67 3.79 11.24 2.23
CA PRO A 67 2.80 11.61 3.25
C PRO A 67 1.57 10.68 3.18
N ASP A 68 0.86 10.60 4.31
CA ASP A 68 -0.47 9.98 4.32
C ASP A 68 -1.49 10.96 3.71
N PRO A 69 -2.69 10.50 3.29
CA PRO A 69 -3.66 11.36 2.61
C PRO A 69 -4.00 12.66 3.38
N GLY A 70 -4.13 12.58 4.70
CA GLY A 70 -4.39 13.75 5.55
C GLY A 70 -3.26 14.79 5.50
N ALA A 71 -2.01 14.36 5.67
CA ALA A 71 -0.84 15.23 5.59
C ALA A 71 -0.66 15.82 4.18
N TYR A 72 -0.93 15.05 3.13
CA TYR A 72 -0.86 15.59 1.77
C TYR A 72 -1.94 16.66 1.50
N ASN A 73 -3.14 16.50 2.07
CA ASN A 73 -4.17 17.54 2.00
C ASN A 73 -3.75 18.82 2.74
N GLU A 74 -3.03 18.72 3.86
CA GLU A 74 -2.45 19.88 4.55
C GLU A 74 -1.42 20.61 3.64
N TRP A 75 -0.63 19.87 2.87
CA TRP A 75 0.34 20.46 1.93
C TRP A 75 -0.36 21.20 0.79
N LEU A 76 -1.41 20.61 0.22
CA LEU A 76 -2.24 21.24 -0.81
C LEU A 76 -2.96 22.49 -0.27
N ALA A 77 -3.43 22.46 0.97
CA ALA A 77 -4.03 23.61 1.62
C ALA A 77 -3.02 24.74 1.82
N LEU A 78 -1.79 24.43 2.26
CA LEU A 78 -0.70 25.40 2.35
C LEU A 78 -0.36 25.97 0.97
N GLU A 79 -0.28 25.14 -0.06
CA GLU A 79 0.03 25.56 -1.44
C GLU A 79 -1.01 26.56 -1.95
N ALA A 80 -2.30 26.21 -1.83
CA ALA A 80 -3.40 27.07 -2.23
C ALA A 80 -3.38 28.42 -1.50
N LYS A 81 -2.90 28.43 -0.26
CA LYS A 81 -2.79 29.63 0.57
C LYS A 81 -1.60 30.50 0.15
N VAL A 82 -0.41 29.93 0.01
CA VAL A 82 0.80 30.70 -0.34
C VAL A 82 0.72 31.27 -1.76
N LYS A 83 0.00 30.64 -2.70
CA LYS A 83 -0.22 31.19 -4.05
C LYS A 83 -0.91 32.57 -4.07
N ASN A 84 -1.61 32.95 -3.01
CA ASN A 84 -2.28 34.24 -2.89
C ASN A 84 -1.44 35.30 -2.14
N GLY A 85 -0.21 34.97 -1.77
CA GLY A 85 0.71 35.85 -1.04
C GLY A 85 1.96 36.21 -1.82
N SER A 86 2.76 37.10 -1.25
CA SER A 86 4.12 37.39 -1.68
C SER A 86 5.07 37.24 -0.50
N PHE A 87 6.17 36.54 -0.74
CA PHE A 87 7.12 36.14 0.30
C PHE A 87 8.54 36.64 0.03
N SER A 88 9.29 36.92 1.08
CA SER A 88 10.68 37.37 1.00
C SER A 88 11.58 36.71 2.05
N GLY A 89 12.88 36.99 2.00
CA GLY A 89 13.85 36.44 2.95
C GLY A 89 13.80 34.90 3.02
N PRO A 90 13.77 34.29 4.21
CA PRO A 90 13.75 32.82 4.36
C PRO A 90 12.47 32.16 3.81
N LEU A 91 11.40 32.91 3.55
CA LEU A 91 10.18 32.40 2.93
C LEU A 91 10.13 32.63 1.42
N GLY A 92 11.18 33.20 0.81
CA GLY A 92 11.18 33.58 -0.60
C GLY A 92 10.86 32.43 -1.56
N PHE A 93 11.18 31.20 -1.20
CA PHE A 93 10.85 30.02 -2.00
C PHE A 93 9.35 29.72 -2.08
N PHE A 94 8.52 30.24 -1.17
CA PHE A 94 7.06 30.06 -1.23
C PHE A 94 6.42 30.66 -2.47
N ASN A 95 7.07 31.63 -3.13
CA ASN A 95 6.54 32.22 -4.36
C ASN A 95 6.43 31.20 -5.51
N ASP A 96 7.27 30.16 -5.50
CA ASP A 96 7.31 29.11 -6.54
C ASP A 96 7.03 27.70 -5.99
N TRP A 97 6.71 27.61 -4.70
CA TRP A 97 6.56 26.34 -4.00
C TRP A 97 5.28 25.61 -4.40
N HIS A 98 5.41 24.30 -4.58
CA HIS A 98 4.32 23.35 -4.77
C HIS A 98 4.70 22.00 -4.14
N PRO A 99 3.74 21.17 -3.69
CA PRO A 99 4.03 19.87 -3.13
C PRO A 99 4.83 18.99 -4.09
N ILE A 100 5.95 18.44 -3.63
CA ILE A 100 6.95 17.75 -4.46
C ILE A 100 6.51 16.39 -5.06
N LEU A 101 5.27 15.93 -4.81
CA LEU A 101 4.77 14.65 -5.32
C LEU A 101 4.44 14.77 -6.82
N THR A 102 5.10 13.97 -7.64
CA THR A 102 4.91 13.93 -9.10
C THR A 102 3.73 13.03 -9.53
N HIS A 103 3.46 11.97 -8.77
CA HIS A 103 2.39 11.01 -9.03
C HIS A 103 1.64 10.66 -7.73
N PRO A 104 0.86 11.61 -7.16
CA PRO A 104 0.25 11.43 -5.84
C PRO A 104 -0.62 10.17 -5.71
N SER A 105 -1.30 9.77 -6.80
CA SER A 105 -2.14 8.57 -6.84
C SER A 105 -1.39 7.28 -6.51
N ASP A 106 -0.10 7.21 -6.87
CA ASP A 106 0.75 6.04 -6.69
C ASP A 106 1.73 6.19 -5.53
N GLN A 107 2.02 7.44 -5.12
CA GLN A 107 3.01 7.77 -4.11
C GLN A 107 2.44 7.81 -2.69
N VAL A 108 1.25 8.39 -2.48
CA VAL A 108 0.71 8.63 -1.13
C VAL A 108 0.66 7.34 -0.30
N ALA A 109 1.13 7.47 0.95
CA ALA A 109 1.32 6.40 1.94
C ALA A 109 2.30 5.26 1.56
N GLN A 110 2.96 5.32 0.40
CA GLN A 110 3.99 4.35 -0.01
C GLN A 110 5.39 4.75 0.46
N LEU A 111 6.31 3.80 0.45
CA LEU A 111 7.73 4.08 0.69
C LEU A 111 8.31 5.00 -0.39
N SER A 112 9.15 5.94 0.03
CA SER A 112 9.95 6.78 -0.86
C SER A 112 11.25 6.06 -1.24
N VAL A 113 11.96 6.60 -2.23
CA VAL A 113 13.25 6.03 -2.68
C VAL A 113 14.27 5.97 -1.54
N THR A 114 14.28 6.97 -0.65
CA THR A 114 15.09 6.95 0.58
C THR A 114 14.71 5.78 1.48
N GLY A 115 13.42 5.47 1.63
CA GLY A 115 12.98 4.31 2.41
C GLY A 115 13.46 2.99 1.81
N TYR A 116 13.64 2.93 0.48
CA TYR A 116 14.25 1.77 -0.19
C TYR A 116 15.70 1.60 0.25
N LEU A 117 16.47 2.69 0.24
CA LEU A 117 17.86 2.70 0.67
C LEU A 117 17.99 2.32 2.15
N GLU A 118 17.22 2.94 3.05
CA GLU A 118 17.30 2.71 4.49
C GLU A 118 17.04 1.24 4.86
N THR A 119 16.01 0.64 4.28
CA THR A 119 15.59 -0.73 4.61
C THR A 119 16.52 -1.77 3.98
N TYR A 120 17.01 -1.52 2.76
CA TYR A 120 18.06 -2.33 2.15
C TYR A 120 19.36 -2.26 2.97
N ALA A 121 19.79 -1.05 3.35
CA ALA A 121 20.98 -0.83 4.14
C ALA A 121 20.90 -1.52 5.51
N LEU A 122 19.74 -1.52 6.18
CA LEU A 122 19.54 -2.27 7.43
C LEU A 122 19.79 -3.78 7.22
N GLY A 123 19.33 -4.36 6.11
CA GLY A 123 19.61 -5.76 5.75
C GLY A 123 21.11 -6.04 5.67
N THR A 124 21.85 -5.22 4.93
CA THR A 124 23.31 -5.36 4.79
C THR A 124 24.04 -5.10 6.10
N GLN A 125 23.65 -4.08 6.87
CA GLN A 125 24.22 -3.76 8.18
C GLN A 125 24.02 -4.90 9.18
N THR A 126 22.86 -5.57 9.14
CA THR A 126 22.60 -6.73 10.02
C THR A 126 23.53 -7.89 9.69
N ARG A 127 23.81 -8.14 8.40
CA ARG A 127 24.80 -9.15 7.97
C ARG A 127 26.21 -8.81 8.42
N LEU A 128 26.61 -7.55 8.29
CA LEU A 128 27.93 -7.08 8.72
C LEU A 128 28.10 -7.12 10.24
N ARG A 129 27.03 -6.83 10.98
CA ARG A 129 27.06 -6.79 12.46
C ARG A 129 27.03 -8.18 13.09
N TYR A 130 26.33 -9.14 12.49
CA TYR A 130 26.20 -10.51 13.00
C TYR A 130 26.60 -11.56 11.94
N PRO A 131 27.85 -11.52 11.43
CA PRO A 131 28.26 -12.35 10.31
C PRO A 131 28.20 -13.85 10.66
N HIS A 132 28.47 -14.21 11.91
CA HIS A 132 28.47 -15.58 12.42
C HIS A 132 27.06 -16.16 12.67
N LEU A 133 26.01 -15.35 12.64
CA LEU A 133 24.62 -15.78 12.89
C LEU A 133 23.85 -16.17 11.63
N TYR A 134 24.45 -16.01 10.45
CA TYR A 134 23.86 -16.44 9.18
C TYR A 134 24.90 -17.12 8.30
N ALA A 135 24.63 -18.37 7.96
CA ALA A 135 25.38 -19.09 6.95
C ALA A 135 24.90 -18.68 5.55
N ASP A 136 25.83 -18.36 4.67
CA ASP A 136 25.54 -17.92 3.32
C ASP A 136 24.67 -18.93 2.57
N ASN A 137 23.75 -18.40 1.77
CA ASN A 137 22.80 -19.17 0.96
C ASN A 137 21.85 -20.08 1.76
N THR A 138 21.62 -19.80 3.04
CA THR A 138 20.58 -20.47 3.83
C THR A 138 19.26 -19.70 3.82
N ALA A 139 18.16 -20.42 3.98
CA ALA A 139 16.84 -19.82 4.04
C ALA A 139 16.69 -18.93 5.28
N PHE A 140 16.04 -17.78 5.11
CA PHE A 140 15.78 -16.84 6.19
C PHE A 140 14.35 -16.29 6.11
N VAL A 141 13.88 -15.74 7.21
CA VAL A 141 12.51 -15.28 7.37
C VAL A 141 12.47 -13.86 7.91
N VAL A 142 11.53 -13.07 7.41
CA VAL A 142 11.26 -11.70 7.85
C VAL A 142 9.76 -11.58 8.04
N TRP A 143 9.31 -10.92 9.10
CA TRP A 143 7.90 -10.68 9.33
C TRP A 143 7.55 -9.22 9.04
N ALA A 144 6.32 -8.97 8.59
CA ALA A 144 5.82 -7.62 8.36
C ALA A 144 4.37 -7.52 8.79
N ASN A 145 4.02 -6.39 9.41
CA ASN A 145 2.63 -6.00 9.58
C ASN A 145 1.95 -5.84 8.21
N ASN A 146 0.64 -6.10 8.11
CA ASN A 146 -0.12 -6.00 6.86
C ASN A 146 -0.44 -4.55 6.47
N ALA A 147 0.60 -3.78 6.16
CA ALA A 147 0.55 -2.53 5.43
C ALA A 147 1.54 -2.60 4.25
N GLN A 148 1.24 -1.92 3.15
CA GLN A 148 2.08 -1.99 1.94
C GLN A 148 3.52 -1.53 2.25
N ARG A 149 3.67 -0.38 2.93
CA ARG A 149 4.98 0.19 3.31
C ARG A 149 5.82 -0.70 4.24
N THR A 150 5.21 -1.43 5.18
CA THR A 150 5.92 -2.37 6.06
C THR A 150 6.30 -3.64 5.32
N THR A 151 5.41 -4.14 4.46
CA THR A 151 5.68 -5.31 3.60
C THR A 151 6.82 -5.03 2.63
N ASP A 152 6.84 -3.87 1.98
CA ASP A 152 7.90 -3.50 1.05
C ASP A 152 9.22 -3.22 1.78
N SER A 153 9.17 -2.66 2.99
CA SER A 153 10.37 -2.53 3.83
C SER A 153 10.99 -3.89 4.15
N ALA A 154 10.17 -4.88 4.51
CA ALA A 154 10.63 -6.24 4.77
C ALA A 154 11.22 -6.91 3.52
N ARG A 155 10.65 -6.66 2.33
CA ARG A 155 11.18 -7.16 1.05
C ARG A 155 12.53 -6.53 0.71
N LEU A 156 12.69 -5.24 0.93
CA LEU A 156 13.94 -4.52 0.68
C LEU A 156 15.04 -4.92 1.67
N PHE A 157 14.68 -5.10 2.94
CA PHE A 157 15.56 -5.73 3.93
C PHE A 157 16.01 -7.11 3.48
N ALA A 158 15.09 -7.97 3.05
CA ALA A 158 15.42 -9.32 2.60
C ALA A 158 16.44 -9.29 1.45
N ARG A 159 16.31 -8.33 0.52
CA ARG A 159 17.28 -8.11 -0.56
C ARG A 159 18.64 -7.66 -0.05
N GLY A 160 18.68 -6.70 0.88
CA GLY A 160 19.94 -6.23 1.47
C GLY A 160 20.64 -7.28 2.34
N PHE A 161 19.87 -8.18 2.96
CA PHE A 161 20.33 -9.24 3.85
C PHE A 161 20.78 -10.50 3.08
N GLY A 162 19.94 -11.00 2.17
CA GLY A 162 20.17 -12.23 1.40
C GLY A 162 20.87 -12.04 0.06
N GLY A 163 21.08 -10.79 -0.37
CA GLY A 163 21.71 -10.46 -1.64
C GLY A 163 20.92 -10.97 -2.85
N PRO A 164 21.59 -11.37 -3.95
CA PRO A 164 20.94 -11.83 -5.17
C PRO A 164 19.97 -13.00 -4.97
N ASN A 165 20.24 -13.89 -4.00
CA ASN A 165 19.43 -15.08 -3.72
C ASN A 165 18.26 -14.82 -2.76
N ALA A 166 18.01 -13.55 -2.38
CA ALA A 166 16.92 -13.20 -1.49
C ALA A 166 15.55 -13.69 -2.01
N THR A 167 15.32 -13.67 -3.33
CA THR A 167 14.05 -14.11 -3.95
C THR A 167 13.76 -15.60 -3.76
N THR A 168 14.81 -16.43 -3.62
CA THR A 168 14.68 -17.87 -3.45
C THR A 168 14.81 -18.32 -1.99
N LEU A 169 15.59 -17.58 -1.18
CA LEU A 169 15.93 -17.96 0.18
C LEU A 169 15.14 -17.19 1.26
N GLY A 170 14.72 -15.97 0.95
CA GLY A 170 13.99 -15.10 1.85
C GLY A 170 12.49 -15.38 1.80
N THR A 171 11.86 -15.55 2.97
CA THR A 171 10.40 -15.59 3.09
C THR A 171 9.92 -14.41 3.91
N VAL A 172 9.05 -13.58 3.32
CA VAL A 172 8.35 -12.51 4.05
C VAL A 172 6.97 -13.01 4.49
N TYR A 173 6.77 -13.12 5.80
CA TYR A 173 5.50 -13.46 6.43
C TYR A 173 4.72 -12.19 6.76
N VAL A 174 3.56 -12.01 6.13
CA VAL A 174 2.69 -10.86 6.39
C VAL A 174 1.65 -11.23 7.44
N VAL A 175 1.67 -10.53 8.56
CA VAL A 175 0.75 -10.73 9.68
C VAL A 175 -0.37 -9.69 9.58
N ASN A 176 -1.61 -10.14 9.46
CA ASN A 176 -2.75 -9.23 9.47
C ASN A 176 -3.07 -8.81 10.91
N PRO A 177 -2.79 -7.54 11.30
CA PRO A 177 -2.98 -7.13 12.67
C PRO A 177 -4.46 -7.09 13.03
N LYS A 178 -5.36 -6.82 12.07
CA LYS A 178 -6.80 -6.62 12.30
C LYS A 178 -7.65 -7.89 12.20
N GLY A 179 -7.02 -9.06 12.11
CA GLY A 179 -7.74 -10.33 12.07
C GLY A 179 -8.32 -10.67 13.44
N ALA A 180 -9.58 -11.12 13.52
CA ALA A 180 -10.20 -11.55 14.77
C ALA A 180 -9.41 -12.68 15.49
N GLN A 181 -8.63 -13.46 14.74
CA GLN A 181 -7.74 -14.50 15.27
C GLN A 181 -6.32 -14.01 15.61
N ALA A 182 -5.98 -12.76 15.30
CA ALA A 182 -4.63 -12.26 15.56
C ALA A 182 -4.43 -12.00 17.05
N GLY A 183 -5.36 -11.34 17.76
CA GLY A 183 -5.23 -11.09 19.21
C GLY A 183 -3.83 -10.56 19.59
N GLY A 184 -3.14 -11.25 20.50
CA GLY A 184 -1.72 -10.97 20.84
C GLY A 184 -0.69 -11.47 19.82
N ASN A 185 -1.08 -12.32 18.87
CA ASN A 185 -0.26 -12.78 17.73
C ASN A 185 -0.27 -11.76 16.59
N SER A 186 0.22 -10.55 16.87
CA SER A 186 0.27 -9.42 15.94
C SER A 186 1.60 -8.65 16.09
N LEU A 187 2.02 -7.99 15.00
CA LEU A 187 3.11 -7.01 15.02
C LEU A 187 2.63 -5.58 15.29
N ALA A 188 1.31 -5.40 15.35
CA ALA A 188 0.62 -4.16 15.74
C ALA A 188 -0.59 -4.54 16.58
N THR A 189 -0.34 -4.90 17.84
CA THR A 189 -1.37 -5.38 18.77
C THR A 189 -2.35 -4.27 19.16
N SER A 190 -1.91 -3.00 19.14
CA SER A 190 -2.78 -1.85 19.42
C SER A 190 -3.81 -1.59 18.32
N ASP A 191 -3.60 -2.03 17.08
CA ASP A 191 -4.60 -1.94 15.98
C ASP A 191 -5.88 -2.73 16.26
N LEU A 192 -5.84 -3.70 17.18
CA LEU A 192 -6.98 -4.52 17.60
C LEU A 192 -7.63 -4.06 18.90
N CYS A 193 -7.01 -3.14 19.63
CA CYS A 193 -7.47 -2.69 20.92
C CYS A 193 -8.57 -1.63 20.72
N PRO A 194 -9.87 -1.94 20.93
CA PRO A 194 -10.94 -0.97 20.77
C PRO A 194 -10.89 0.13 21.84
N LYS A 195 -10.29 -0.16 23.01
CA LYS A 195 -10.10 0.81 24.09
C LYS A 195 -8.94 1.76 23.84
N TYR A 196 -8.06 1.45 22.90
CA TYR A 196 -6.92 2.29 22.58
C TYR A 196 -7.31 3.23 21.44
N VAL A 197 -7.23 4.52 21.74
CA VAL A 197 -7.34 5.59 20.78
C VAL A 197 -6.09 6.44 20.93
N ASP A 198 -5.28 6.51 19.88
CA ASP A 198 -4.14 7.41 19.86
C ASP A 198 -4.65 8.86 19.81
N THR A 199 -4.65 9.52 20.96
CA THR A 199 -5.05 10.91 21.10
C THR A 199 -3.96 11.88 20.65
N SER A 200 -2.78 11.39 20.24
CA SER A 200 -1.63 12.20 19.85
C SER A 200 -1.21 13.22 20.91
N GLY A 201 -1.49 12.95 22.19
CA GLY A 201 -1.21 13.87 23.30
C GLY A 201 -1.93 15.22 23.18
N ALA A 202 -3.12 15.26 22.54
CA ALA A 202 -3.78 16.49 22.11
C ALA A 202 -3.88 17.58 23.19
N ASN A 203 -4.16 17.20 24.44
CA ASN A 203 -4.26 18.15 25.55
C ASN A 203 -2.91 18.84 25.83
N GLN A 204 -1.82 18.06 25.82
CA GLN A 204 -0.47 18.54 26.10
C GLN A 204 0.11 19.30 24.90
N THR A 205 -0.10 18.80 23.68
CA THR A 205 0.37 19.48 22.48
C THR A 205 -0.36 20.79 22.27
N ALA A 206 -1.66 20.91 22.58
CA ALA A 206 -2.39 22.17 22.44
C ALA A 206 -1.83 23.27 23.36
N ILE A 207 -1.48 22.93 24.61
CA ILE A 207 -0.82 23.86 25.53
C ILE A 207 0.52 24.30 24.95
N TRP A 208 1.35 23.34 24.50
CA TRP A 208 2.67 23.67 23.96
C TRP A 208 2.59 24.46 22.65
N ASP A 209 1.72 24.08 21.72
CA ASP A 209 1.46 24.75 20.44
C ASP A 209 1.08 26.24 20.68
N SER A 210 0.36 26.55 21.76
CA SER A 210 0.04 27.94 22.16
C SER A 210 1.24 28.75 22.67
N ILE A 211 2.36 28.09 22.99
CA ILE A 211 3.57 28.72 23.53
C ILE A 211 4.63 28.90 22.45
N TYR A 212 4.98 27.85 21.69
CA TYR A 212 6.14 27.91 20.79
C TYR A 212 5.81 28.43 19.39
N LEU A 213 4.60 28.23 18.86
CA LEU A 213 4.25 28.66 17.50
C LEU A 213 4.07 30.18 17.37
N PRO A 214 3.44 30.92 18.31
CA PRO A 214 3.22 32.36 18.14
C PRO A 214 4.51 33.18 17.98
N PRO A 215 5.60 32.93 18.74
CA PRO A 215 6.88 33.61 18.52
C PRO A 215 7.47 33.36 17.12
N ILE A 216 7.35 32.13 16.60
CA ILE A 216 7.81 31.76 15.25
C ILE A 216 7.01 32.53 14.20
N LEU A 217 5.67 32.51 14.31
CA LEU A 217 4.80 33.25 13.40
C LEU A 217 5.14 34.76 13.43
N LYS A 218 5.33 35.34 14.62
CA LYS A 218 5.73 36.75 14.76
C LYS A 218 7.06 37.06 14.07
N ARG A 219 8.06 36.17 14.18
CA ARG A 219 9.35 36.31 13.50
C ARG A 219 9.22 36.29 11.98
N LEU A 220 8.36 35.41 11.46
CA LEU A 220 8.17 35.18 10.03
C LEU A 220 7.20 36.18 9.38
N GLN A 221 6.29 36.78 10.14
CA GLN A 221 5.23 37.68 9.65
C GLN A 221 5.76 38.83 8.77
N LYS A 222 6.93 39.38 9.08
CA LYS A 222 7.55 40.47 8.31
C LYS A 222 7.94 40.10 6.88
N TYR A 223 8.00 38.81 6.57
CA TYR A 223 8.31 38.28 5.24
C TYR A 223 7.07 37.90 4.43
N ILE A 224 5.86 38.16 4.94
CA ILE A 224 4.59 37.70 4.35
C ILE A 224 3.74 38.92 3.99
N LYS A 225 3.27 38.98 2.73
CA LYS A 225 2.38 40.03 2.23
C LYS A 225 1.18 39.44 1.49
N GLY A 226 0.02 40.07 1.58
CA GLY A 226 -1.18 39.72 0.81
C GLY A 226 -1.95 38.48 1.29
N VAL A 227 -1.44 37.74 2.28
CA VAL A 227 -2.09 36.54 2.82
C VAL A 227 -1.92 36.45 4.34
N ASN A 228 -2.90 35.82 5.00
CA ASN A 228 -2.89 35.58 6.44
C ASN A 228 -2.39 34.17 6.79
N ILE A 229 -1.10 34.00 7.08
CA ILE A 229 -0.52 32.75 7.59
C ILE A 229 -0.78 32.62 9.09
N THR A 230 -1.18 31.44 9.55
CA THR A 230 -1.51 31.14 10.94
C THR A 230 -0.51 30.19 11.59
N THR A 231 -0.60 30.01 12.91
CA THR A 231 0.23 29.03 13.63
C THR A 231 -0.02 27.60 13.16
N SER A 232 -1.24 27.26 12.71
CA SER A 232 -1.56 25.97 12.11
C SER A 232 -0.74 25.74 10.83
N ASP A 233 -0.61 26.74 9.97
CA ASP A 233 0.23 26.64 8.76
C ASP A 233 1.71 26.48 9.12
N ILE A 234 2.21 27.22 10.12
CA ILE A 234 3.60 27.09 10.59
C ILE A 234 3.86 25.69 11.17
N SER A 235 2.88 25.09 11.85
CA SER A 235 3.04 23.81 12.55
C SER A 235 3.39 22.63 11.64
N ILE A 236 3.03 22.70 10.35
CA ILE A 236 3.30 21.63 9.37
C ILE A 236 4.66 21.77 8.69
N MET A 237 5.26 22.96 8.70
CA MET A 237 6.49 23.28 7.98
C MET A 237 7.72 22.47 8.47
N PRO A 238 7.92 22.18 9.78
CA PRO A 238 9.04 21.35 10.20
C PRO A 238 8.95 19.92 9.66
N TYR A 239 7.75 19.32 9.59
CA TYR A 239 7.66 17.98 9.01
C TYR A 239 7.76 18.02 7.49
N LEU A 240 7.33 19.09 6.81
CA LEU A 240 7.63 19.30 5.39
C LEU A 240 9.14 19.31 5.12
N CYS A 241 9.95 19.93 6.00
CA CYS A 241 11.41 19.83 5.94
C CYS A 241 11.88 18.37 5.90
N GLY A 242 11.38 17.52 6.79
CA GLY A 242 11.75 16.09 6.82
C GLY A 242 11.24 15.28 5.63
N PHE A 243 10.00 15.51 5.22
CA PHE A 243 9.38 14.77 4.12
C PHE A 243 9.92 15.16 2.74
N GLU A 244 10.06 16.45 2.45
CA GLU A 244 10.65 16.87 1.18
C GLU A 244 12.10 16.42 1.08
N THR A 245 12.86 16.47 2.18
CA THR A 245 14.26 16.02 2.19
C THR A 245 14.38 14.53 1.88
N GLN A 246 13.59 13.69 2.55
CA GLN A 246 13.63 12.25 2.28
C GLN A 246 13.04 11.86 0.91
N ILE A 247 12.19 12.68 0.30
CA ILE A 247 11.60 12.37 -1.02
C ILE A 247 12.53 12.80 -2.15
N THR A 248 13.16 13.97 -2.02
CA THR A 248 14.02 14.55 -3.07
C THR A 248 15.50 14.17 -2.93
N GLY A 249 15.92 13.72 -1.75
CA GLY A 249 17.33 13.46 -1.44
C GLY A 249 18.16 14.73 -1.24
N LYS A 250 17.53 15.90 -1.14
CA LYS A 250 18.17 17.21 -0.92
C LYS A 250 17.51 17.92 0.26
N LEU A 251 18.29 18.65 1.05
CA LEU A 251 17.73 19.40 2.18
C LEU A 251 16.66 20.38 1.69
N SER A 252 15.46 20.27 2.25
CA SER A 252 14.32 21.10 1.85
C SER A 252 14.51 22.54 2.30
N PRO A 253 14.07 23.53 1.49
CA PRO A 253 14.06 24.94 1.90
C PRO A 253 13.25 25.21 3.18
N PHE A 254 12.27 24.35 3.51
CA PHE A 254 11.56 24.45 4.80
C PHE A 254 12.50 24.29 6.00
N CYS A 255 13.63 23.61 5.84
CA CYS A 255 14.60 23.42 6.91
C CYS A 255 15.29 24.72 7.31
N ASP A 256 15.43 25.68 6.39
CA ASP A 256 16.12 26.95 6.60
C ASP A 256 15.21 28.04 7.22
N ILE A 257 13.92 27.76 7.35
CA ILE A 257 12.96 28.69 7.98
C ILE A 257 13.19 28.78 9.49
N PHE A 258 13.57 27.67 10.12
CA PHE A 258 13.60 27.51 11.58
C PHE A 258 15.02 27.60 12.13
N THR A 259 15.15 28.20 13.30
CA THR A 259 16.38 28.21 14.09
C THR A 259 16.53 26.88 14.84
N GLU A 260 17.75 26.57 15.30
CA GLU A 260 18.02 25.40 16.14
C GLU A 260 17.10 25.33 17.38
N SER A 261 16.84 26.46 18.04
CA SER A 261 15.96 26.50 19.21
C SER A 261 14.51 26.16 18.85
N GLU A 262 14.04 26.59 17.69
CA GLU A 262 12.67 26.30 17.23
C GLU A 262 12.52 24.84 16.80
N PHE A 263 13.55 24.23 16.20
CA PHE A 263 13.57 22.78 15.97
C PHE A 263 13.56 21.99 17.29
N LYS A 264 14.29 22.44 18.31
CA LYS A 264 14.23 21.83 19.65
C LYS A 264 12.83 21.96 20.29
N GLN A 265 12.13 23.07 20.05
CA GLN A 265 10.74 23.27 20.49
C GLN A 265 9.77 22.36 19.71
N TYR A 266 9.98 22.18 18.40
CA TYR A 266 9.23 21.23 17.58
C TYR A 266 9.47 19.78 18.02
N GLU A 267 10.72 19.39 18.28
CA GLU A 267 11.05 18.07 18.83
C GLU A 267 10.30 17.85 20.15
N TYR A 268 10.32 18.84 21.06
CA TYR A 268 9.57 18.72 22.31
C TYR A 268 8.05 18.57 22.11
N ARG A 269 7.48 19.20 21.08
CA ARG A 269 6.10 18.94 20.67
C ARG A 269 5.91 17.47 20.30
N GLN A 270 6.80 16.91 19.47
CA GLN A 270 6.74 15.48 19.09
C GLN A 270 6.93 14.55 20.29
N ASP A 271 7.77 14.94 21.25
CA ASP A 271 7.94 14.22 22.50
C ASP A 271 6.61 14.17 23.27
N LEU A 272 5.92 15.30 23.45
CA LEU A 272 4.60 15.32 24.09
C LEU A 272 3.58 14.47 23.33
N ARG A 273 3.55 14.58 21.99
CA ARG A 273 2.67 13.77 21.12
C ARG A 273 2.83 12.28 21.40
N TYR A 274 4.05 11.78 21.30
CA TYR A 274 4.31 10.35 21.42
C TYR A 274 4.36 9.87 22.87
N TYR A 275 4.83 10.69 23.81
CA TYR A 275 4.84 10.36 25.24
C TYR A 275 3.42 10.12 25.76
N TYR A 276 2.47 11.01 25.43
CA TYR A 276 1.09 10.90 25.90
C TYR A 276 0.16 10.12 24.97
N GLY A 277 0.51 9.95 23.68
CA GLY A 277 -0.29 9.17 22.71
C GLY A 277 0.03 7.68 22.67
N THR A 278 1.31 7.31 22.59
CA THR A 278 1.78 5.93 22.37
C THR A 278 2.86 5.49 23.36
N GLY A 279 3.16 6.34 24.34
CA GLY A 279 4.34 6.25 25.20
C GLY A 279 3.97 6.07 26.67
N PRO A 280 4.90 6.35 27.60
CA PRO A 280 4.73 6.09 29.03
C PRO A 280 3.85 7.13 29.75
N GLY A 281 3.35 8.15 29.06
CA GLY A 281 2.50 9.19 29.65
C GLY A 281 1.08 8.74 29.96
N THR A 282 0.69 7.55 29.50
CA THR A 282 -0.58 6.89 29.86
C THR A 282 -0.35 5.39 30.09
N ASP A 283 -1.24 4.75 30.85
CA ASP A 283 -1.02 3.38 31.29
C ASP A 283 -1.16 2.35 30.16
N LEU A 284 -2.14 2.52 29.26
CA LEU A 284 -2.50 1.50 28.27
C LEU A 284 -1.38 1.16 27.27
N PRO A 285 -0.67 2.13 26.63
CA PRO A 285 0.38 1.85 25.65
C PRO A 285 1.49 0.91 26.17
N SER A 286 1.84 1.02 27.45
CA SER A 286 2.84 0.17 28.10
C SER A 286 2.47 -1.32 28.11
N THR A 287 1.19 -1.64 27.86
CA THR A 287 0.66 -3.00 27.93
C THR A 287 0.33 -3.60 26.55
N LEU A 288 0.31 -2.76 25.50
CA LEU A 288 -0.18 -3.16 24.17
C LEU A 288 0.80 -4.11 23.50
N MET A 289 2.09 -3.81 23.51
CA MET A 289 3.13 -4.65 22.87
C MET A 289 3.76 -5.70 23.80
N LEU A 290 3.18 -5.93 24.99
CA LEU A 290 3.61 -7.03 25.88
C LEU A 290 3.54 -8.43 25.23
N PRO A 291 2.57 -8.78 24.37
CA PRO A 291 2.59 -10.06 23.67
C PRO A 291 3.84 -10.25 22.81
N TYR A 292 4.31 -9.20 22.11
CA TYR A 292 5.54 -9.23 21.32
C TYR A 292 6.78 -9.40 22.20
N LEU A 293 6.84 -8.66 23.32
CA LEU A 293 7.95 -8.79 24.28
C LEU A 293 7.98 -10.16 24.94
N ASN A 294 6.81 -10.72 25.28
CA ASN A 294 6.71 -12.05 25.86
C ASN A 294 7.17 -13.14 24.87
N ALA A 295 6.82 -13.00 23.59
CA ALA A 295 7.31 -13.87 22.52
C ALA A 295 8.84 -13.78 22.37
N THR A 296 9.39 -12.56 22.42
CA THR A 296 10.84 -12.32 22.38
C THR A 296 11.56 -12.95 23.57
N ALA A 297 11.04 -12.78 24.79
CA ALA A 297 11.59 -13.40 25.99
C ALA A 297 11.54 -14.93 25.91
N THR A 298 10.43 -15.50 25.43
CA THR A 298 10.26 -16.95 25.23
C THR A 298 11.29 -17.50 24.23
N LEU A 299 11.49 -16.81 23.10
CA LEU A 299 12.50 -17.18 22.11
C LEU A 299 13.90 -17.24 22.73
N PHE A 300 14.26 -16.25 23.54
CA PHE A 300 15.58 -16.18 24.16
C PHE A 300 15.78 -17.17 25.29
N LEU A 301 14.74 -17.44 26.09
CA LEU A 301 14.75 -18.45 27.14
C LEU A 301 14.94 -19.85 26.55
N ASN A 302 14.29 -20.15 25.42
CA ASN A 302 14.45 -21.40 24.70
C ASN A 302 15.84 -21.51 24.03
N GLY A 303 16.39 -20.38 23.57
CA GLY A 303 17.71 -20.28 22.97
C GLY A 303 17.76 -20.62 21.46
N PRO A 304 18.92 -20.40 20.83
CA PRO A 304 19.12 -20.67 19.40
C PRO A 304 19.01 -22.17 19.11
N GLY A 305 18.41 -22.53 17.97
CA GLY A 305 18.26 -23.93 17.53
C GLY A 305 17.07 -24.68 18.16
N TYR A 306 16.33 -24.07 19.09
CA TYR A 306 15.12 -24.66 19.64
C TYR A 306 14.06 -24.89 18.55
N THR A 307 13.51 -26.09 18.49
CA THR A 307 12.49 -26.46 17.51
C THR A 307 11.14 -26.61 18.20
N TYR A 308 10.17 -25.81 17.79
CA TYR A 308 8.81 -25.83 18.35
C TYR A 308 8.04 -27.06 17.86
N SER A 309 6.96 -27.41 18.56
CA SER A 309 6.07 -28.53 18.21
C SER A 309 5.44 -28.42 16.81
N THR A 310 5.44 -27.23 16.23
CA THR A 310 5.05 -26.96 14.83
C THR A 310 6.09 -27.42 13.80
N GLY A 311 7.26 -27.89 14.24
CA GLY A 311 8.41 -28.19 13.39
C GLY A 311 9.19 -26.94 12.95
N PHE A 312 8.83 -25.76 13.44
CA PHE A 312 9.53 -24.52 13.13
C PHE A 312 10.73 -24.32 14.08
N THR A 313 11.90 -24.14 13.50
CA THR A 313 13.13 -23.72 14.20
C THR A 313 13.41 -22.27 13.81
N PRO A 314 13.24 -21.29 14.71
CA PRO A 314 13.53 -19.90 14.39
C PRO A 314 15.01 -19.71 14.06
N PRO A 315 15.35 -18.94 13.02
CA PRO A 315 16.75 -18.59 12.75
C PRO A 315 17.31 -17.73 13.90
N PRO A 316 18.65 -17.67 14.07
CA PRO A 316 19.27 -16.82 15.07
C PRO A 316 19.00 -15.32 14.87
N ILE A 317 18.69 -14.89 13.65
CA ILE A 317 18.33 -13.50 13.30
C ILE A 317 16.84 -13.45 12.96
N ILE A 318 16.07 -12.74 13.77
CA ILE A 318 14.62 -12.57 13.60
C ILE A 318 14.34 -11.10 13.37
N VAL A 319 13.73 -10.75 12.22
CA VAL A 319 13.44 -9.35 11.88
C VAL A 319 11.95 -9.16 11.60
N SER A 320 11.36 -8.14 12.22
CA SER A 320 9.96 -7.79 12.07
C SER A 320 9.79 -6.31 11.69
N TYR A 321 8.81 -6.02 10.83
CA TYR A 321 8.46 -4.66 10.41
C TYR A 321 7.08 -4.23 10.92
N THR A 322 7.00 -3.06 11.54
CA THR A 322 5.78 -2.47 12.11
C THR A 322 5.74 -0.93 11.91
N HIS A 323 4.96 -0.20 12.71
CA HIS A 323 4.87 1.26 12.68
C HIS A 323 5.57 1.93 13.87
N ASP A 324 5.67 3.25 13.82
CA ASP A 324 6.20 4.11 14.88
C ASP A 324 5.46 3.93 16.21
N ASN A 325 4.12 3.86 16.18
CA ASN A 325 3.31 3.69 17.39
C ASN A 325 3.73 2.44 18.17
N GLN A 326 3.86 1.30 17.49
CA GLN A 326 4.31 0.05 18.11
C GLN A 326 5.75 0.12 18.59
N LEU A 327 6.62 0.84 17.89
CA LEU A 327 8.01 1.00 18.32
C LEU A 327 8.07 1.78 19.65
N ASN A 328 7.24 2.82 19.80
CA ASN A 328 7.09 3.54 21.07
C ASN A 328 6.48 2.65 22.16
N GLU A 329 5.41 1.91 21.87
CA GLU A 329 4.77 0.98 22.81
C GLU A 329 5.75 -0.08 23.31
N ILE A 330 6.60 -0.64 22.42
CA ILE A 330 7.68 -1.56 22.78
C ILE A 330 8.70 -0.86 23.69
N ALA A 331 9.19 0.32 23.29
CA ALA A 331 10.19 1.05 24.05
C ALA A 331 9.69 1.40 25.47
N THR A 332 8.42 1.78 25.58
CA THR A 332 7.71 1.98 26.84
C THR A 332 7.59 0.68 27.65
N ALA A 333 7.14 -0.41 27.04
CA ALA A 333 6.90 -1.67 27.74
C ALA A 333 8.18 -2.33 28.29
N ILE A 334 9.33 -2.13 27.63
CA ILE A 334 10.64 -2.59 28.14
C ILE A 334 11.01 -1.84 29.44
N GLY A 335 10.58 -0.59 29.59
CA GLY A 335 10.86 0.21 30.79
C GLY A 335 12.15 1.03 30.74
N VAL A 336 12.74 1.22 29.56
CA VAL A 336 13.97 2.04 29.41
C VAL A 336 13.74 3.53 29.72
N PHE A 337 12.48 3.96 29.85
CA PHE A 337 12.09 5.33 30.16
C PHE A 337 11.45 5.51 31.54
N ASP A 338 11.37 4.45 32.37
CA ASP A 338 10.62 4.46 33.64
C ASP A 338 11.17 5.46 34.67
N THR A 339 12.42 5.90 34.51
CA THR A 339 13.04 6.94 35.33
C THR A 339 12.67 8.37 34.91
N THR A 340 11.97 8.52 33.78
CA THR A 340 11.50 9.81 33.27
C THR A 340 10.11 10.08 33.82
N GLY A 341 9.96 11.11 34.65
CA GLY A 341 8.65 11.58 35.08
C GLY A 341 7.83 12.18 33.93
N PRO A 342 6.54 12.52 34.15
CA PRO A 342 5.67 13.11 33.14
C PRO A 342 6.28 14.36 32.50
N LEU A 343 6.24 14.44 31.17
CA LEU A 343 6.78 15.59 30.44
C LEU A 343 5.86 16.82 30.61
N PRO A 344 6.35 17.96 31.16
CA PRO A 344 5.52 19.13 31.37
C PRO A 344 5.08 19.76 30.04
N PRO A 345 3.78 20.06 29.82
CA PRO A 345 3.31 20.58 28.54
C PRO A 345 3.60 22.07 28.32
N ASN A 346 4.13 22.77 29.33
CA ASN A 346 4.33 24.23 29.31
C ASN A 346 5.81 24.66 29.27
N LYS A 347 6.77 23.73 29.28
CA LYS A 347 8.21 24.02 29.20
C LYS A 347 8.99 22.81 28.71
N ILE A 348 10.11 23.03 28.03
CA ILE A 348 11.02 21.94 27.64
C ILE A 348 11.69 21.35 28.89
N GLN A 349 11.61 20.03 29.04
CA GLN A 349 12.43 19.28 29.98
C GLN A 349 13.77 18.90 29.34
N ASN A 350 14.85 19.58 29.73
CA ASN A 350 16.16 19.44 29.06
C ASN A 350 16.86 18.08 29.28
N ASN A 351 16.65 17.44 30.42
CA ASN A 351 17.27 16.16 30.80
C ASN A 351 16.38 14.93 30.54
N ARG A 352 15.36 15.07 29.69
CA ARG A 352 14.45 13.96 29.37
C ARG A 352 15.17 12.89 28.56
N LEU A 353 14.87 11.63 28.86
CA LEU A 353 15.38 10.49 28.10
C LEU A 353 14.49 10.15 26.89
N PHE A 354 13.18 10.39 27.02
CA PHE A 354 12.21 10.20 25.94
C PHE A 354 12.31 11.36 24.94
N ILE A 355 12.96 11.11 23.80
CA ILE A 355 13.09 12.02 22.67
C ILE A 355 12.68 11.24 21.41
N SER A 356 11.63 11.69 20.73
CA SER A 356 10.97 10.99 19.64
C SER A 356 11.94 10.65 18.51
N SER A 357 12.74 11.62 18.04
CA SER A 357 13.70 11.40 16.95
C SER A 357 14.76 10.34 17.26
N ARG A 358 15.01 10.05 18.54
CA ARG A 358 15.94 8.99 18.99
C ARG A 358 15.28 7.62 19.11
N ILE A 359 13.96 7.54 19.05
CA ILE A 359 13.19 6.31 19.27
C ILE A 359 12.57 5.84 17.97
N ASN A 360 11.76 6.70 17.33
CA ASN A 360 10.89 6.33 16.21
C ASN A 360 11.07 7.16 14.93
N PRO A 361 12.29 7.54 14.49
CA PRO A 361 12.48 8.14 13.17
C PRO A 361 12.00 7.18 12.07
N MET A 362 11.94 7.64 10.82
CA MET A 362 11.74 6.72 9.68
C MET A 362 12.82 5.63 9.72
N ALA A 363 12.47 4.38 9.38
CA ALA A 363 13.31 3.19 9.56
C ALA A 363 13.87 2.97 11.00
N GLY A 364 13.31 3.65 12.01
CA GLY A 364 13.65 3.46 13.42
C GLY A 364 13.54 1.99 13.85
N ARG A 365 14.38 1.56 14.78
CA ARG A 365 14.50 0.14 15.15
C ARG A 365 14.93 -0.08 16.59
N ILE A 366 14.40 -1.17 17.17
CA ILE A 366 14.81 -1.69 18.46
C ILE A 366 15.35 -3.10 18.24
N ALA A 367 16.55 -3.36 18.72
CA ALA A 367 17.18 -4.68 18.67
C ALA A 367 17.36 -5.22 20.08
N PHE A 368 16.97 -6.48 20.29
CA PHE A 368 17.31 -7.25 21.48
C PHE A 368 18.37 -8.26 21.09
N GLU A 369 19.49 -8.24 21.78
CA GLU A 369 20.62 -9.15 21.55
C GLU A 369 20.73 -10.10 22.74
N ARG A 370 20.62 -11.40 22.48
CA ARG A 370 20.97 -12.46 23.43
C ARG A 370 22.46 -12.73 23.29
N MET A 371 23.17 -12.67 24.41
CA MET A 371 24.62 -12.74 24.44
C MET A 371 25.08 -13.83 25.39
N ALA A 372 25.96 -14.70 24.90
CA ALA A 372 26.69 -15.65 25.71
C ALA A 372 28.03 -15.04 26.13
N CYS A 373 28.26 -14.93 27.44
CA CYS A 373 29.49 -14.43 28.01
C CYS A 373 30.27 -15.55 28.68
N THR A 374 31.58 -15.61 28.43
CA THR A 374 32.48 -16.64 28.97
C THR A 374 33.49 -16.09 29.98
N SER A 375 33.66 -14.77 30.04
CA SER A 375 34.67 -14.12 30.90
C SER A 375 34.06 -13.21 31.97
N LYS A 376 34.76 -13.06 33.12
CA LYS A 376 34.42 -12.22 34.31
C LYS A 376 33.11 -12.57 35.03
N LYS A 377 31.99 -12.68 34.30
CA LYS A 377 30.68 -13.14 34.76
C LYS A 377 30.07 -14.05 33.69
N PRO A 378 30.41 -15.36 33.68
CA PRO A 378 29.86 -16.29 32.70
C PRO A 378 28.34 -16.39 32.81
N GLY A 379 27.64 -16.41 31.68
CA GLY A 379 26.18 -16.47 31.66
C GLY A 379 25.57 -15.97 30.36
N ILE A 380 24.25 -16.03 30.29
CA ILE A 380 23.47 -15.49 29.17
C ILE A 380 22.81 -14.18 29.59
N TYR A 381 22.96 -13.17 28.75
CA TYR A 381 22.49 -11.82 29.00
C TYR A 381 21.71 -11.27 27.82
N VAL A 382 20.87 -10.28 28.07
CA VAL A 382 20.11 -9.53 27.06
C VAL A 382 20.59 -8.09 27.06
N ARG A 383 20.91 -7.57 25.86
CA ARG A 383 21.19 -6.16 25.60
C ARG A 383 20.12 -5.59 24.70
N ILE A 384 19.75 -4.33 24.92
CA ILE A 384 18.73 -3.63 24.14
C ILE A 384 19.40 -2.45 23.45
N ARG A 385 19.15 -2.31 22.16
CA ARG A 385 19.55 -1.16 21.37
C ARG A 385 18.35 -0.45 20.79
N VAL A 386 18.29 0.87 20.93
CA VAL A 386 17.31 1.72 20.25
C VAL A 386 18.10 2.58 19.26
N ASN A 387 17.85 2.37 17.97
CA ASN A 387 18.58 3.03 16.88
C ASN A 387 20.09 2.94 17.04
N ASP A 388 20.60 1.72 17.24
CA ASP A 388 22.02 1.39 17.44
C ASP A 388 22.65 1.86 18.77
N ALA A 389 22.01 2.73 19.54
CA ALA A 389 22.46 3.12 20.87
C ALA A 389 21.98 2.13 21.96
N VAL A 390 22.83 1.80 22.94
CA VAL A 390 22.52 0.90 24.06
C VAL A 390 21.63 1.57 25.11
N TYR A 391 20.50 0.94 25.42
CA TYR A 391 19.56 1.36 26.46
C TYR A 391 19.44 0.26 27.52
N PRO A 392 20.07 0.42 28.70
CA PRO A 392 19.89 -0.50 29.81
C PRO A 392 18.45 -0.54 30.30
N MET A 393 17.94 -1.73 30.62
CA MET A 393 16.61 -1.91 31.20
C MET A 393 16.63 -1.45 32.65
N SER A 394 15.76 -0.53 33.07
CA SER A 394 15.73 0.06 34.43
C SER A 394 15.76 -1.00 35.54
N GLU A 395 14.94 -2.04 35.40
CA GLU A 395 14.74 -3.11 36.38
C GLU A 395 15.83 -4.19 36.38
N CYS A 396 16.77 -4.17 35.42
CA CYS A 396 17.70 -5.29 35.21
C CYS A 396 19.00 -4.91 34.49
N GLN A 397 20.09 -4.73 35.25
CA GLN A 397 21.38 -4.22 34.73
C GLN A 397 22.62 -4.87 35.38
N SER A 398 22.48 -6.03 36.02
CA SER A 398 23.56 -6.64 36.83
C SER A 398 24.66 -7.35 36.01
N GLY A 399 24.43 -7.51 34.69
CA GLY A 399 25.35 -8.16 33.76
C GLY A 399 26.46 -7.25 33.21
N PRO A 400 27.42 -7.82 32.48
CA PRO A 400 28.50 -7.07 31.82
C PRO A 400 27.95 -5.97 30.91
N GLY A 401 28.47 -4.75 31.00
CA GLY A 401 27.98 -3.63 30.19
C GLY A 401 26.53 -3.22 30.50
N LYS A 402 26.10 -3.34 31.76
CA LYS A 402 24.72 -3.05 32.22
C LYS A 402 23.64 -3.87 31.50
N THR A 403 23.98 -5.09 31.09
CA THR A 403 23.02 -6.01 30.47
C THR A 403 22.13 -6.68 31.52
N CYS A 404 21.02 -7.25 31.06
CA CYS A 404 20.10 -7.97 31.91
C CYS A 404 20.38 -9.48 31.87
N PRO A 405 20.62 -10.18 33.00
CA PRO A 405 20.67 -11.65 33.00
C PRO A 405 19.40 -12.25 32.38
N LEU A 406 19.53 -13.25 31.50
CA LEU A 406 18.41 -13.80 30.73
C LEU A 406 17.25 -14.30 31.61
N ALA A 407 17.55 -14.96 32.73
CA ALA A 407 16.52 -15.42 33.67
C ALA A 407 15.75 -14.24 34.28
N GLN A 408 16.44 -13.17 34.67
CA GLN A 408 15.83 -11.97 35.20
C GLN A 408 15.03 -11.23 34.13
N PHE A 409 15.51 -11.18 32.88
CA PHE A 409 14.76 -10.63 31.74
C PHE A 409 13.42 -11.36 31.59
N GLY A 410 13.43 -12.69 31.58
CA GLY A 410 12.22 -13.50 31.52
C GLY A 410 11.25 -13.23 32.68
N GLN A 411 11.77 -13.12 33.91
CA GLN A 411 10.97 -12.82 35.11
C GLN A 411 10.32 -11.42 35.04
N VAL A 412 11.08 -10.40 34.63
CA VAL A 412 10.57 -9.03 34.50
C VAL A 412 9.45 -8.96 33.45
N ILE A 413 9.66 -9.55 32.27
CA ILE A 413 8.63 -9.57 31.22
C ILE A 413 7.41 -10.36 31.67
N LYS A 414 7.60 -11.52 32.31
CA LYS A 414 6.49 -12.30 32.88
C LYS A 414 5.70 -11.48 33.92
N ALA A 415 6.37 -10.80 34.84
CA ALA A 415 5.72 -9.97 35.84
C ALA A 415 4.90 -8.83 35.20
N LYS A 416 5.41 -8.21 34.12
CA LYS A 416 4.66 -7.20 33.36
C LYS A 416 3.42 -7.79 32.68
N VAL A 417 3.54 -8.97 32.08
CA VAL A 417 2.40 -9.68 31.46
C VAL A 417 1.36 -10.07 32.52
N ASP A 418 1.79 -10.65 33.64
CA ASP A 418 0.91 -11.07 34.73
C ASP A 418 0.18 -9.88 35.35
N LYS A 419 0.90 -8.75 35.58
CA LYS A 419 0.30 -7.49 36.07
C LYS A 419 -0.70 -6.91 35.10
N ALA A 420 -0.42 -6.95 33.80
CA ALA A 420 -1.35 -6.48 32.78
C ALA A 420 -2.58 -7.41 32.67
N GLY A 421 -2.44 -8.69 33.00
CA GLY A 421 -3.50 -9.69 32.82
C GLY A 421 -3.75 -10.02 31.36
N ASP A 422 -4.78 -10.85 31.12
CA ASP A 422 -5.08 -11.37 29.80
C ASP A 422 -5.27 -10.25 28.76
N PHE A 423 -4.58 -10.40 27.63
CA PHE A 423 -4.56 -9.39 26.59
C PHE A 423 -5.96 -9.22 25.97
N MET A 424 -6.68 -10.31 25.69
CA MET A 424 -7.98 -10.28 25.03
C MET A 424 -9.06 -9.68 25.95
N THR A 425 -9.05 -10.04 27.23
CA THR A 425 -9.94 -9.47 28.26
C THR A 425 -9.70 -7.97 28.44
N ARG A 426 -8.45 -7.50 28.41
CA ARG A 426 -8.16 -6.06 28.41
C ARG A 426 -8.76 -5.36 27.19
N GLN A 427 -8.73 -6.02 26.03
CA GLN A 427 -9.27 -5.46 24.78
C GLN A 427 -10.80 -5.50 24.66
N ASN A 428 -11.54 -6.26 25.47
CA ASN A 428 -12.97 -6.55 25.22
C ASN A 428 -13.25 -6.95 23.75
N VAL A 429 -12.42 -7.83 23.20
CA VAL A 429 -12.83 -8.64 22.03
C VAL A 429 -13.64 -9.79 22.62
N ALA A 430 -14.92 -9.94 22.23
CA ALA A 430 -15.78 -10.98 22.78
C ALA A 430 -15.10 -12.36 22.67
N ASP A 431 -15.01 -13.06 23.81
CA ASP A 431 -14.54 -14.44 23.88
C ASP A 431 -15.42 -15.32 23.01
N GLY A 432 -14.89 -15.66 21.84
CA GLY A 432 -15.45 -16.69 20.99
C GLY A 432 -14.92 -18.06 21.38
N THR A 433 -15.06 -18.50 22.64
CA THR A 433 -14.96 -19.93 22.99
C THR A 433 -15.78 -20.26 24.23
N GLY A 434 -16.90 -20.95 24.01
CA GLY A 434 -17.33 -21.99 24.95
C GLY A 434 -16.21 -23.03 25.08
N THR A 435 -16.11 -23.57 26.27
CA THR A 435 -15.13 -24.54 26.75
C THR A 435 -14.96 -25.77 25.85
N ASP A 436 -13.75 -26.35 25.98
CA ASP A 436 -13.30 -27.68 25.57
C ASP A 436 -12.70 -27.91 24.18
N GLN A 437 -11.51 -28.52 24.28
CA GLN A 437 -10.65 -29.11 23.26
C GLN A 437 -9.96 -28.15 22.29
N ILE A 438 -8.65 -27.99 22.52
CA ILE A 438 -7.66 -27.53 21.53
C ILE A 438 -7.65 -28.51 20.36
N PRO A 439 -8.06 -28.12 19.13
CA PRO A 439 -7.71 -28.87 17.93
C PRO A 439 -6.50 -28.20 17.29
N ARG A 440 -5.50 -29.03 16.98
CA ARG A 440 -4.35 -28.63 16.17
C ARG A 440 -4.82 -28.15 14.79
N HIS A 441 -4.14 -27.12 14.29
CA HIS A 441 -3.84 -26.78 12.88
C HIS A 441 -4.43 -25.51 12.24
N ASN A 442 -3.49 -24.82 11.57
CA ASN A 442 -3.56 -23.85 10.47
C ASN A 442 -3.95 -22.39 10.77
N THR A 443 -3.06 -21.67 11.45
CA THR A 443 -2.79 -20.26 11.14
C THR A 443 -2.23 -20.16 9.72
N ALA A 444 -3.06 -19.74 8.76
CA ALA A 444 -2.60 -19.47 7.40
C ALA A 444 -1.71 -18.21 7.38
N LEU A 445 -0.40 -18.42 7.57
CA LEU A 445 0.63 -17.42 7.30
C LEU A 445 0.59 -17.07 5.80
N ILE A 446 0.16 -15.85 5.46
CA ILE A 446 0.12 -15.39 4.06
C ILE A 446 1.57 -15.12 3.62
N ARG A 447 2.10 -16.00 2.77
CA ARG A 447 3.39 -15.79 2.08
C ARG A 447 3.20 -14.78 0.95
N SER A 448 4.17 -13.87 0.80
CA SER A 448 4.19 -12.92 -0.31
C SER A 448 4.26 -13.65 -1.67
N PRO A 449 3.37 -13.36 -2.64
CA PRO A 449 3.31 -14.06 -3.94
C PRO A 449 4.54 -13.86 -4.85
N TYR A 450 5.49 -13.00 -4.45
CA TYR A 450 6.73 -12.75 -5.18
C TYR A 450 7.88 -13.73 -4.85
N PHE A 451 7.70 -14.63 -3.89
CA PHE A 451 8.74 -15.59 -3.43
C PHE A 451 8.28 -17.05 -3.55
N GLU A 452 7.29 -17.36 -4.38
CA GLU A 452 6.94 -18.75 -4.66
C GLU A 452 7.99 -19.38 -5.59
N ASN A 453 8.79 -20.31 -5.05
CA ASN A 453 9.57 -21.25 -5.85
C ASN A 453 8.65 -21.93 -6.86
N SER A 454 8.93 -21.75 -8.15
CA SER A 454 8.27 -22.45 -9.24
C SER A 454 8.47 -23.97 -9.07
N LYS A 455 7.51 -24.64 -8.42
CA LYS A 455 7.46 -26.10 -8.43
C LYS A 455 7.01 -26.53 -9.82
N THR A 456 7.96 -27.02 -10.62
CA THR A 456 7.72 -27.80 -11.83
C THR A 456 6.66 -28.88 -11.55
N PRO A 457 5.58 -28.97 -12.34
CA PRO A 457 4.54 -29.95 -12.07
C PRO A 457 5.02 -31.36 -12.44
N ARG A 458 5.01 -32.28 -11.46
CA ARG A 458 5.06 -33.73 -11.73
C ARG A 458 3.84 -34.10 -12.58
N ARG A 459 4.10 -34.61 -13.79
CA ARG A 459 3.09 -35.21 -14.68
C ARG A 459 2.39 -36.37 -13.95
N ARG A 460 1.06 -36.28 -13.81
CA ARG A 460 0.20 -37.46 -13.66
C ARG A 460 -0.32 -37.83 -15.04
N ARG A 461 -0.09 -39.08 -15.46
CA ARG A 461 -0.69 -39.67 -16.67
C ARG A 461 -2.20 -39.84 -16.45
N PRO A 462 -3.07 -39.49 -17.41
CA PRO A 462 -4.46 -39.93 -17.39
C PRO A 462 -4.56 -41.36 -17.90
N VAL A 463 -5.42 -42.14 -17.25
CA VAL A 463 -5.90 -43.44 -17.68
C VAL A 463 -6.81 -43.24 -18.90
N ARG A 464 -6.60 -44.04 -19.96
CA ARG A 464 -7.44 -44.09 -21.17
C ARG A 464 -8.74 -44.86 -20.87
N SER A 465 -9.87 -44.33 -21.33
CA SER A 465 -11.06 -45.12 -21.65
C SER A 465 -11.45 -44.80 -23.08
N ASP A 466 -11.48 -45.83 -23.92
CA ASP A 466 -11.78 -45.75 -25.34
C ASP A 466 -13.28 -45.49 -25.56
N GLY A 467 -13.58 -44.40 -26.26
CA GLY A 467 -14.90 -44.07 -26.80
C GLY A 467 -14.71 -43.11 -27.96
N GLU A 468 -15.26 -43.44 -29.13
CA GLU A 468 -15.15 -42.63 -30.35
C GLU A 468 -15.84 -41.25 -30.17
N GLU A 469 -15.10 -40.17 -30.45
CA GLU A 469 -15.59 -38.78 -30.40
C GLU A 469 -16.61 -38.51 -31.52
N THR A 470 -17.77 -37.97 -31.15
CA THR A 470 -18.81 -37.55 -32.09
C THR A 470 -18.41 -36.27 -32.86
N GLU A 471 -19.03 -35.98 -34.02
CA GLU A 471 -18.75 -34.76 -34.79
C GLU A 471 -19.05 -33.45 -34.01
N GLU A 472 -19.99 -33.51 -33.05
CA GLU A 472 -20.29 -32.41 -32.16
C GLU A 472 -19.19 -32.20 -31.11
N ASP A 473 -18.62 -33.30 -30.59
CA ASP A 473 -17.43 -33.28 -29.72
C ASP A 473 -16.21 -32.70 -30.45
N LYS A 474 -16.00 -33.06 -31.73
CA LYS A 474 -14.91 -32.49 -32.55
C LYS A 474 -15.08 -30.99 -32.74
N ARG A 475 -16.31 -30.51 -32.94
CA ARG A 475 -16.61 -29.07 -33.10
C ARG A 475 -16.39 -28.30 -31.79
N ALA A 476 -16.81 -28.88 -30.66
CA ALA A 476 -16.59 -28.33 -29.33
C ALA A 476 -15.10 -28.31 -28.96
N ASN A 477 -14.34 -29.38 -29.27
CA ASN A 477 -12.90 -29.46 -29.01
C ASN A 477 -12.10 -28.47 -29.89
N THR A 478 -12.58 -28.20 -31.11
CA THR A 478 -12.00 -27.20 -32.03
C THR A 478 -12.24 -25.77 -31.53
N GLN A 479 -13.44 -25.46 -31.02
CA GLN A 479 -13.71 -24.18 -30.34
C GLN A 479 -12.91 -24.02 -29.03
N LEU A 480 -12.72 -25.12 -28.28
CA LEU A 480 -11.94 -25.11 -27.04
C LEU A 480 -10.43 -24.93 -27.29
N LYS A 481 -9.91 -25.53 -28.38
CA LYS A 481 -8.53 -25.28 -28.88
C LYS A 481 -8.35 -23.84 -29.32
N ARG A 482 -9.28 -23.27 -30.11
CA ARG A 482 -9.26 -21.86 -30.52
C ARG A 482 -9.29 -20.91 -29.31
N ARG A 483 -10.13 -21.18 -28.30
CA ARG A 483 -10.14 -20.42 -27.02
C ARG A 483 -8.84 -20.56 -26.21
N ARG A 484 -8.18 -21.73 -26.25
CA ARG A 484 -6.88 -21.96 -25.58
C ARG A 484 -5.70 -21.24 -26.27
N LEU A 485 -5.76 -21.03 -27.58
CA LEU A 485 -4.77 -20.25 -28.34
C LEU A 485 -4.87 -18.75 -28.04
N ILE A 486 -6.09 -18.19 -28.00
CA ILE A 486 -6.34 -16.77 -27.67
C ILE A 486 -5.88 -16.42 -26.24
N LEU A 487 -6.01 -17.35 -25.29
CA LEU A 487 -5.56 -17.16 -23.90
C LEU A 487 -4.04 -17.26 -23.69
N ARG A 488 -3.27 -17.65 -24.71
CA ARG A 488 -1.80 -17.82 -24.64
C ARG A 488 -1.02 -16.73 -25.39
N GLY A 489 -1.68 -15.75 -26.00
CA GLY A 489 -1.02 -14.65 -26.69
C GLY A 489 -0.28 -15.06 -27.97
N VAL A 490 -0.64 -16.20 -28.56
CA VAL A 490 -0.21 -16.58 -29.92
C VAL A 490 -1.42 -16.33 -30.82
N MET A 491 -1.43 -15.18 -31.51
CA MET A 491 -2.35 -14.94 -32.62
C MET A 491 -1.89 -15.81 -33.80
N PRO A 492 -2.74 -16.62 -34.44
CA PRO A 492 -2.40 -17.25 -35.71
C PRO A 492 -2.35 -16.19 -36.80
N ASP A 493 -1.37 -16.29 -37.71
CA ASP A 493 -1.13 -15.48 -38.92
C ASP A 493 -2.29 -15.52 -39.97
N GLU A 494 -3.51 -15.91 -39.57
CA GLU A 494 -4.58 -16.34 -40.51
C GLU A 494 -5.80 -15.41 -40.60
N PHE A 495 -5.75 -14.16 -40.11
CA PHE A 495 -6.79 -13.19 -40.47
C PHE A 495 -6.34 -12.38 -41.70
N SER A 496 -6.67 -12.90 -42.89
CA SER A 496 -6.63 -12.13 -44.14
C SER A 496 -7.48 -10.85 -44.01
N SER A 497 -7.07 -9.77 -44.68
CA SER A 497 -7.87 -8.53 -44.70
C SER A 497 -9.27 -8.83 -45.25
N PRO A 498 -10.35 -8.29 -44.65
CA PRO A 498 -11.70 -8.56 -45.14
C PRO A 498 -11.89 -8.05 -46.57
N SER A 499 -12.34 -8.90 -47.48
CA SER A 499 -12.51 -8.56 -48.89
C SER A 499 -13.94 -8.09 -49.24
N SER A 500 -14.91 -8.38 -48.37
CA SER A 500 -16.32 -7.97 -48.50
C SER A 500 -16.88 -7.29 -47.23
N PRO A 501 -18.00 -6.55 -47.34
CA PRO A 501 -18.69 -5.98 -46.18
C PRO A 501 -19.15 -7.04 -45.15
N GLU A 502 -19.58 -8.21 -45.58
CA GLU A 502 -19.95 -9.33 -44.70
C GLU A 502 -18.74 -9.90 -43.97
N GLU A 503 -17.59 -9.98 -44.63
CA GLU A 503 -16.33 -10.39 -44.00
C GLU A 503 -15.89 -9.38 -42.95
N LEU A 504 -16.01 -8.09 -43.23
CA LEU A 504 -15.70 -7.03 -42.26
C LEU A 504 -16.63 -7.09 -41.05
N SER A 505 -17.94 -7.23 -41.27
CA SER A 505 -18.92 -7.40 -40.19
C SER A 505 -18.61 -8.63 -39.33
N ARG A 506 -18.22 -9.74 -39.96
CA ARG A 506 -17.83 -10.98 -39.27
C ARG A 506 -16.55 -10.82 -38.48
N ALA A 507 -15.54 -10.16 -39.04
CA ALA A 507 -14.26 -9.90 -38.39
C ALA A 507 -14.43 -8.97 -37.16
N LEU A 508 -15.15 -7.86 -37.32
CA LEU A 508 -15.46 -6.94 -36.22
C LEU A 508 -16.29 -7.61 -35.13
N ARG A 509 -17.21 -8.51 -35.49
CA ARG A 509 -17.94 -9.33 -34.51
C ARG A 509 -17.02 -10.29 -33.75
N ALA A 510 -16.02 -10.88 -34.42
CA ALA A 510 -15.10 -11.84 -33.83
C ALA A 510 -14.15 -11.22 -32.80
N ILE A 511 -13.74 -9.96 -33.00
CA ILE A 511 -12.82 -9.25 -32.10
C ILE A 511 -13.53 -8.50 -30.95
N LYS A 512 -14.87 -8.55 -30.86
CA LYS A 512 -15.64 -7.85 -29.83
C LYS A 512 -15.13 -8.20 -28.42
N PRO A 513 -14.66 -7.22 -27.62
CA PRO A 513 -14.27 -7.47 -26.24
C PRO A 513 -15.47 -7.94 -25.41
N THR A 514 -15.30 -9.04 -24.66
CA THR A 514 -16.35 -9.58 -23.78
C THR A 514 -16.19 -9.03 -22.37
N LEU A 515 -17.13 -8.21 -21.93
CA LEU A 515 -17.13 -7.60 -20.59
C LEU A 515 -18.39 -7.99 -19.82
N ILE A 516 -18.25 -8.32 -18.53
CA ILE A 516 -19.38 -8.73 -17.69
C ILE A 516 -20.41 -7.61 -17.52
N GLN A 517 -19.97 -6.35 -17.63
CA GLN A 517 -20.84 -5.19 -17.54
C GLN A 517 -21.94 -5.17 -18.62
N GLU A 518 -21.69 -5.76 -19.81
CA GLU A 518 -22.74 -5.93 -20.83
C GLU A 518 -23.78 -6.97 -20.42
N SER A 519 -23.41 -8.00 -19.65
CA SER A 519 -24.32 -9.07 -19.22
C SER A 519 -25.23 -8.66 -18.06
N VAL A 520 -24.93 -7.54 -17.40
CA VAL A 520 -25.67 -7.05 -16.22
C VAL A 520 -26.09 -5.60 -16.37
N CYS A 521 -26.08 -5.09 -17.61
CA CYS A 521 -26.29 -3.67 -17.92
C CYS A 521 -27.64 -3.13 -17.42
N ASP A 522 -28.65 -3.99 -17.37
CA ASP A 522 -30.03 -3.62 -17.00
C ASP A 522 -30.20 -3.33 -15.50
N ASP A 523 -29.18 -3.61 -14.68
CA ASP A 523 -29.19 -3.43 -13.25
C ASP A 523 -27.97 -2.63 -12.78
N PRO A 524 -28.12 -1.31 -12.51
CA PRO A 524 -27.03 -0.45 -12.07
C PRO A 524 -26.29 -0.97 -10.84
N TRP A 525 -27.00 -1.59 -9.90
CA TRP A 525 -26.38 -2.17 -8.71
C TRP A 525 -25.45 -3.33 -9.11
N LYS A 526 -25.90 -4.23 -9.99
CA LYS A 526 -25.06 -5.35 -10.47
C LYS A 526 -23.83 -4.88 -11.25
N ILE A 527 -23.92 -3.80 -12.03
CA ILE A 527 -22.74 -3.18 -12.66
C ILE A 527 -21.72 -2.75 -11.59
N ILE A 528 -22.19 -2.10 -10.52
CA ILE A 528 -21.32 -1.64 -9.43
C ILE A 528 -20.72 -2.84 -8.67
N ILE A 529 -21.49 -3.90 -8.40
CA ILE A 529 -20.97 -5.12 -7.76
C ILE A 529 -19.91 -5.79 -8.64
N ALA A 530 -20.17 -5.95 -9.93
CA ALA A 530 -19.23 -6.56 -10.87
C ALA A 530 -17.92 -5.78 -10.95
N THR A 531 -18.00 -4.46 -11.11
CA THR A 531 -16.82 -3.57 -11.18
C THR A 531 -16.07 -3.52 -9.85
N THR A 532 -16.77 -3.60 -8.72
CA THR A 532 -16.16 -3.69 -7.38
C THR A 532 -15.34 -4.96 -7.23
N LEU A 533 -15.83 -6.11 -7.73
CA LEU A 533 -15.11 -7.37 -7.68
C LEU A 533 -13.94 -7.46 -8.67
N LEU A 534 -13.99 -6.72 -9.78
CA LEU A 534 -12.91 -6.64 -10.77
C LEU A 534 -11.74 -5.75 -10.31
N ASN A 535 -11.90 -4.98 -9.24
CA ASN A 535 -10.82 -4.17 -8.69
C ASN A 535 -9.63 -5.04 -8.26
N LYS A 536 -8.53 -4.94 -9.01
CA LYS A 536 -7.28 -5.68 -8.83
C LYS A 536 -7.45 -7.22 -8.90
N THR A 537 -8.51 -7.72 -9.54
CA THR A 537 -8.72 -9.16 -9.81
C THR A 537 -9.12 -9.38 -11.26
N LYS A 538 -8.54 -10.39 -11.92
CA LYS A 538 -8.83 -10.69 -13.33
C LYS A 538 -10.25 -11.28 -13.48
N GLY A 539 -10.95 -10.90 -14.54
CA GLY A 539 -12.29 -11.39 -14.86
C GLY A 539 -12.44 -12.92 -14.86
N LYS A 540 -11.40 -13.66 -15.28
CA LYS A 540 -11.39 -15.15 -15.24
C LYS A 540 -11.66 -15.73 -13.84
N ALA A 541 -11.23 -15.04 -12.78
CA ALA A 541 -11.50 -15.44 -11.40
C ALA A 541 -12.80 -14.81 -10.88
N THR A 542 -13.05 -13.53 -11.22
CA THR A 542 -14.19 -12.77 -10.72
C THR A 542 -15.53 -13.24 -11.27
N VAL A 543 -15.63 -13.56 -12.57
CA VAL A 543 -16.91 -13.82 -13.24
C VAL A 543 -17.67 -15.01 -12.63
N PRO A 544 -17.05 -16.20 -12.38
CA PRO A 544 -17.76 -17.31 -11.74
C PRO A 544 -18.30 -16.94 -10.34
N VAL A 545 -17.47 -16.27 -9.53
CA VAL A 545 -17.84 -15.86 -8.17
C VAL A 545 -18.94 -14.80 -8.17
N PHE A 546 -18.92 -13.88 -9.14
CA PHE A 546 -19.98 -12.89 -9.30
C PHE A 546 -21.34 -13.56 -9.57
N TRP A 547 -21.40 -14.54 -10.47
CA TRP A 547 -22.66 -15.21 -10.79
C TRP A 547 -23.20 -16.01 -9.61
N GLU A 548 -22.33 -16.73 -8.89
CA GLU A 548 -22.70 -17.42 -7.66
C GLU A 548 -23.15 -16.44 -6.56
N LEU A 549 -22.59 -15.23 -6.52
CA LEU A 549 -22.99 -14.17 -5.59
C LEU A 549 -24.39 -13.65 -5.90
N ILE A 550 -24.67 -13.33 -7.16
CA ILE A 550 -25.97 -12.82 -7.59
C ILE A 550 -27.05 -13.90 -7.52
N GLU A 551 -26.70 -15.17 -7.71
CA GLU A 551 -27.63 -16.29 -7.49
C GLU A 551 -28.05 -16.39 -6.02
N ARG A 552 -27.11 -16.25 -5.09
CA ARG A 552 -27.38 -16.35 -3.64
C ARG A 552 -28.01 -15.11 -3.04
N TRP A 553 -27.61 -13.93 -3.52
CA TRP A 553 -28.06 -12.63 -3.02
C TRP A 553 -28.38 -11.70 -4.21
N PRO A 554 -29.54 -11.89 -4.86
CA PRO A 554 -29.86 -11.23 -6.13
C PRO A 554 -30.19 -9.74 -6.04
N THR A 555 -30.41 -9.22 -4.83
CA THR A 555 -30.86 -7.84 -4.60
C THR A 555 -29.92 -7.08 -3.63
N PRO A 556 -29.87 -5.73 -3.71
CA PRO A 556 -29.07 -4.92 -2.78
C PRO A 556 -29.47 -5.15 -1.33
N THR A 557 -30.76 -5.33 -1.04
CA THR A 557 -31.24 -5.64 0.33
C THR A 557 -30.73 -6.99 0.82
N ALA A 558 -30.80 -8.03 -0.01
CA ALA A 558 -30.33 -9.36 0.35
C ALA A 558 -28.81 -9.37 0.62
N LEU A 559 -28.03 -8.67 -0.20
CA LEU A 559 -26.57 -8.59 -0.01
C LEU A 559 -26.18 -7.64 1.14
N ALA A 560 -27.01 -6.66 1.49
CA ALA A 560 -26.78 -5.79 2.65
C ALA A 560 -27.00 -6.52 3.98
N GLN A 561 -27.96 -7.46 4.02
CA GLN A 561 -28.38 -8.19 5.22
C GLN A 561 -27.69 -9.56 5.39
N VAL A 562 -26.85 -9.97 4.45
CA VAL A 562 -26.16 -11.27 4.50
C VAL A 562 -25.26 -11.40 5.73
N ALA A 563 -25.21 -12.59 6.33
CA ALA A 563 -24.21 -12.92 7.32
C ALA A 563 -22.80 -12.84 6.71
N ALA A 564 -21.95 -11.95 7.24
CA ALA A 564 -20.62 -11.69 6.72
C ALA A 564 -19.75 -12.95 6.49
N PRO A 565 -19.81 -14.02 7.31
CA PRO A 565 -19.06 -15.25 7.06
C PRO A 565 -19.43 -15.94 5.74
N SER A 566 -20.73 -16.04 5.42
CA SER A 566 -21.23 -16.71 4.22
C SER A 566 -20.79 -16.00 2.94
N LEU A 567 -20.83 -14.67 2.94
CA LEU A 567 -20.33 -13.87 1.81
C LEU A 567 -18.79 -13.92 1.73
N THR A 568 -18.09 -13.93 2.86
CA THR A 568 -16.62 -14.04 2.89
C THR A 568 -16.13 -15.37 2.34
N GLU A 569 -16.88 -16.44 2.61
CA GLU A 569 -16.61 -17.78 2.08
C GLU A 569 -16.66 -17.77 0.55
N LEU A 570 -17.76 -17.25 0.00
CA LEU A 570 -17.95 -17.14 -1.43
C LEU A 570 -16.85 -16.32 -2.10
N LEU A 571 -16.42 -15.23 -1.47
CA LEU A 571 -15.43 -14.31 -2.02
C LEU A 571 -13.98 -14.78 -1.83
N ARG A 572 -13.74 -15.84 -1.05
CA ARG A 572 -12.40 -16.36 -0.74
C ARG A 572 -11.51 -16.55 -1.97
N PRO A 573 -11.97 -17.10 -3.12
CA PRO A 573 -11.14 -17.32 -4.30
C PRO A 573 -10.59 -16.02 -4.93
N LEU A 574 -11.22 -14.88 -4.65
CA LEU A 574 -10.83 -13.59 -5.24
C LEU A 574 -9.69 -12.90 -4.45
N GLY A 575 -9.39 -13.37 -3.23
CA GLY A 575 -8.51 -12.69 -2.28
C GLY A 575 -9.20 -11.50 -1.58
N THR A 576 -8.53 -10.91 -0.59
CA THR A 576 -9.04 -9.75 0.22
C THR A 576 -10.51 -9.88 0.63
N GLN A 577 -10.97 -11.10 0.86
CA GLN A 577 -12.38 -11.48 0.95
C GLN A 577 -13.09 -10.73 2.07
N SER A 578 -12.47 -10.54 3.23
CA SER A 578 -13.07 -9.76 4.33
C SER A 578 -13.29 -8.28 3.97
N ILE A 579 -12.38 -7.69 3.19
CA ILE A 579 -12.52 -6.31 2.70
C ILE A 579 -13.62 -6.26 1.64
N ARG A 580 -13.66 -7.24 0.72
CA ARG A 580 -14.68 -7.31 -0.32
C ARG A 580 -16.06 -7.54 0.29
N THR A 581 -16.21 -8.45 1.25
CA THR A 581 -17.44 -8.65 2.03
C THR A 581 -17.92 -7.33 2.64
N SER A 582 -17.07 -6.66 3.43
CA SER A 582 -17.45 -5.40 4.07
C SER A 582 -17.84 -4.32 3.06
N ARG A 583 -17.08 -4.19 1.97
CA ARG A 583 -17.37 -3.22 0.90
C ARG A 583 -18.70 -3.52 0.22
N LEU A 584 -18.95 -4.77 -0.18
CA LEU A 584 -20.19 -5.15 -0.86
C LEU A 584 -21.41 -4.98 0.05
N MET A 585 -21.32 -5.35 1.32
CA MET A 585 -22.42 -5.14 2.29
C MET A 585 -22.69 -3.65 2.50
N ARG A 586 -21.66 -2.84 2.75
CA ARG A 586 -21.80 -1.38 2.97
C ARG A 586 -22.27 -0.63 1.73
N LEU A 587 -21.74 -1.00 0.56
CA LEU A 587 -22.18 -0.48 -0.73
C LEU A 587 -23.66 -0.81 -0.95
N SER A 588 -24.06 -2.06 -0.74
CA SER A 588 -25.45 -2.49 -0.96
C SER A 588 -26.39 -1.83 0.03
N ASN A 589 -25.99 -1.67 1.30
CA ASN A 589 -26.74 -0.90 2.28
C ASN A 589 -26.88 0.58 1.89
N ALA A 590 -25.80 1.22 1.43
CA ALA A 590 -25.85 2.59 0.94
C ALA A 590 -26.73 2.73 -0.31
N TYR A 591 -26.72 1.74 -1.20
CA TYR A 591 -27.58 1.69 -2.38
C TYR A 591 -29.07 1.59 -2.00
N VAL A 592 -29.41 0.79 -0.97
CA VAL A 592 -30.80 0.72 -0.45
C VAL A 592 -31.23 2.06 0.15
N MET A 593 -30.37 2.69 0.95
CA MET A 593 -30.70 3.92 1.67
C MET A 593 -30.72 5.16 0.76
N HIS A 594 -29.86 5.20 -0.25
CA HIS A 594 -29.68 6.33 -1.15
C HIS A 594 -29.49 5.82 -2.59
N PRO A 595 -30.54 5.26 -3.23
CA PRO A 595 -30.43 4.73 -4.58
C PRO A 595 -30.04 5.84 -5.58
N PRO A 596 -29.35 5.49 -6.68
CA PRO A 596 -29.02 6.46 -7.73
C PRO A 596 -30.25 7.20 -8.22
N ASN A 597 -30.16 8.53 -8.29
CA ASN A 597 -31.22 9.35 -8.89
C ASN A 597 -31.08 9.30 -10.41
N LEU A 598 -31.70 8.29 -11.01
CA LEU A 598 -31.66 8.08 -12.47
C LEU A 598 -32.60 9.08 -13.15
N PRO A 599 -32.13 9.83 -14.16
CA PRO A 599 -33.00 10.72 -14.92
C PRO A 599 -34.14 9.91 -15.55
N SER A 600 -35.36 10.44 -15.52
CA SER A 600 -36.46 9.90 -16.34
C SER A 600 -36.03 9.92 -17.82
N PRO A 601 -36.39 8.91 -18.63
CA PRO A 601 -36.00 8.89 -20.04
C PRO A 601 -36.42 10.20 -20.70
N PRO A 602 -35.48 11.00 -21.25
CA PRO A 602 -35.83 12.29 -21.81
C PRO A 602 -36.61 12.11 -23.10
N ALA A 603 -37.58 13.01 -23.34
CA ALA A 603 -38.08 13.27 -24.69
C ALA A 603 -36.91 13.76 -25.58
N PRO A 604 -36.87 13.42 -26.88
CA PRO A 604 -35.69 13.56 -27.72
C PRO A 604 -35.50 15.01 -28.18
N THR A 605 -35.19 15.93 -27.28
CA THR A 605 -34.91 17.33 -27.65
C THR A 605 -33.91 17.97 -26.69
N SER A 606 -32.62 17.72 -26.87
CA SER A 606 -31.59 18.72 -26.64
C SER A 606 -30.27 18.22 -27.24
N ARG A 607 -29.75 18.93 -28.25
CA ARG A 607 -28.41 18.72 -28.78
C ARG A 607 -27.39 18.98 -27.67
N THR A 608 -26.86 17.91 -27.07
CA THR A 608 -25.68 17.99 -26.21
C THR A 608 -24.48 18.38 -27.07
N THR A 609 -23.91 19.56 -26.81
CA THR A 609 -22.70 20.03 -27.45
C THR A 609 -21.56 19.04 -27.22
N LYS A 610 -20.84 18.67 -28.29
CA LYS A 610 -19.67 17.76 -28.23
C LYS A 610 -18.64 18.33 -27.25
N PHE A 611 -18.58 17.78 -26.04
CA PHE A 611 -17.61 18.21 -25.03
C PHE A 611 -16.40 17.29 -25.04
N TYR A 612 -15.26 17.82 -25.46
CA TYR A 612 -13.96 17.18 -25.31
C TYR A 612 -13.31 17.77 -24.05
N PRO A 613 -13.15 17.00 -22.96
CA PRO A 613 -12.43 17.50 -21.79
C PRO A 613 -10.99 17.80 -22.23
N GLY A 614 -10.50 19.00 -21.98
CA GLY A 614 -9.11 19.41 -22.25
C GLY A 614 -8.12 18.79 -21.28
N THR A 615 -8.57 18.43 -20.06
CA THR A 615 -7.71 17.85 -19.02
C THR A 615 -8.33 16.62 -18.34
N THR A 616 -7.51 15.79 -17.66
CA THR A 616 -8.00 14.69 -16.80
C THR A 616 -8.80 15.21 -15.60
N LYS A 617 -8.45 16.40 -15.09
CA LYS A 617 -9.16 17.05 -13.99
C LYS A 617 -10.59 17.42 -14.37
N GLU A 618 -10.78 17.99 -15.56
CA GLU A 618 -12.12 18.28 -16.10
C GLU A 618 -12.95 17.00 -16.30
N TYR A 619 -12.33 15.95 -16.83
CA TYR A 619 -13.03 14.68 -17.00
C TYR A 619 -13.43 14.05 -15.67
N ARG A 620 -12.56 14.12 -14.65
CA ARG A 620 -12.88 13.70 -13.27
C ARG A 620 -14.05 14.48 -12.69
N ALA A 621 -14.15 15.79 -12.95
CA ALA A 621 -15.29 16.59 -12.51
C ALA A 621 -16.61 16.10 -13.13
N ILE A 622 -16.59 15.73 -14.43
CA ILE A 622 -17.74 15.12 -15.12
C ILE A 622 -18.09 13.76 -14.53
N GLN A 623 -17.10 12.94 -14.18
CA GLN A 623 -17.37 11.66 -13.52
C GLN A 623 -18.11 11.84 -12.18
N GLN A 624 -17.84 12.92 -11.45
CA GLN A 624 -18.50 13.20 -10.17
C GLN A 624 -19.95 13.66 -10.30
N THR A 625 -20.41 14.06 -11.49
CA THR A 625 -21.84 14.35 -11.73
C THR A 625 -22.66 13.09 -12.04
N SER A 626 -22.03 11.92 -12.08
CA SER A 626 -22.72 10.66 -12.35
C SER A 626 -23.71 10.29 -11.23
N PRO A 627 -24.91 9.76 -11.54
CA PRO A 627 -25.90 9.34 -10.56
C PRO A 627 -25.44 8.31 -9.51
N ILE A 628 -24.30 7.65 -9.74
CA ILE A 628 -23.74 6.64 -8.83
C ILE A 628 -22.51 7.13 -8.05
N ALA A 629 -22.04 8.36 -8.29
CA ALA A 629 -20.79 8.88 -7.72
C ALA A 629 -20.85 9.09 -6.20
N HIS A 630 -22.05 9.30 -5.64
CA HIS A 630 -22.27 9.45 -4.19
C HIS A 630 -22.15 8.13 -3.41
N LEU A 631 -22.22 6.98 -4.09
CA LEU A 631 -22.18 5.69 -3.44
C LEU A 631 -20.76 5.36 -2.95
N PRO A 632 -20.62 4.77 -1.75
CA PRO A 632 -19.31 4.50 -1.17
C PRO A 632 -18.56 3.46 -2.01
N PHE A 633 -17.25 3.65 -2.15
CA PHE A 633 -16.36 2.75 -2.90
C PHE A 633 -16.58 2.72 -4.42
N VAL A 634 -17.47 3.55 -4.96
CA VAL A 634 -17.62 3.76 -6.40
C VAL A 634 -16.50 4.67 -6.89
N GLY A 635 -15.56 4.09 -7.63
CA GLY A 635 -14.45 4.81 -8.25
C GLY A 635 -14.66 5.04 -9.75
N PRO A 636 -13.71 5.72 -10.42
CA PRO A 636 -13.82 6.06 -11.84
C PRO A 636 -14.15 4.90 -12.78
N TYR A 637 -13.59 3.71 -12.54
CA TYR A 637 -13.87 2.52 -13.34
C TYR A 637 -15.34 2.08 -13.28
N ALA A 638 -15.95 2.14 -12.10
CA ALA A 638 -17.36 1.82 -11.91
C ALA A 638 -18.26 2.90 -12.53
N ILE A 639 -17.87 4.18 -12.39
CA ILE A 639 -18.56 5.32 -12.99
C ILE A 639 -18.56 5.23 -14.52
N ASP A 640 -17.39 5.02 -15.14
CA ASP A 640 -17.29 4.89 -16.60
C ASP A 640 -18.02 3.62 -17.07
N SER A 641 -17.93 2.51 -16.35
CA SER A 641 -18.70 1.30 -16.68
C SER A 641 -20.20 1.57 -16.68
N PHE A 642 -20.72 2.28 -15.67
CA PHE A 642 -22.13 2.66 -15.62
C PHE A 642 -22.52 3.59 -16.77
N ARG A 643 -21.71 4.62 -17.04
CA ARG A 643 -21.94 5.58 -18.15
C ARG A 643 -21.86 4.94 -19.53
N ILE A 644 -21.02 3.92 -19.70
CA ILE A 644 -20.90 3.18 -20.97
C ILE A 644 -22.06 2.20 -21.14
N PHE A 645 -22.39 1.40 -20.12
CA PHE A 645 -23.25 0.23 -20.33
C PHE A 645 -24.70 0.41 -19.89
N SER A 646 -25.03 1.35 -19.00
CA SER A 646 -26.38 1.43 -18.45
C SER A 646 -27.40 1.94 -19.48
N PRO A 647 -28.50 1.22 -19.72
CA PRO A 647 -29.58 1.67 -20.59
C PRO A 647 -30.47 2.75 -19.97
N ALA A 648 -30.32 3.01 -18.67
CA ALA A 648 -31.05 4.06 -17.96
C ALA A 648 -30.56 5.49 -18.26
N LEU A 649 -29.45 5.62 -19.00
CA LEU A 649 -28.89 6.90 -19.42
C LEU A 649 -29.31 7.24 -20.86
N SER A 650 -29.21 8.51 -21.22
CA SER A 650 -29.63 9.01 -22.53
C SER A 650 -29.06 8.18 -23.68
N GLY A 651 -29.92 7.76 -24.61
CA GLY A 651 -29.56 7.02 -25.81
C GLY A 651 -29.35 5.52 -25.66
N GLY A 652 -29.47 4.96 -24.44
CA GLY A 652 -29.23 3.54 -24.18
C GLY A 652 -27.73 3.21 -24.20
N GLY A 653 -27.26 2.37 -23.27
CA GLY A 653 -25.84 2.04 -23.15
C GLY A 653 -25.21 1.51 -24.44
N ALA A 654 -23.89 1.52 -24.54
CA ALA A 654 -23.10 1.17 -25.72
C ALA A 654 -23.37 -0.21 -26.33
N GLY A 655 -23.94 -1.14 -25.56
CA GLY A 655 -24.38 -2.45 -26.06
C GLY A 655 -25.65 -2.39 -26.90
N ALA A 656 -26.43 -1.30 -26.80
CA ALA A 656 -27.60 -1.05 -27.61
C ALA A 656 -27.22 -0.95 -29.09
N ARG A 657 -28.10 -1.46 -29.94
CA ARG A 657 -28.03 -1.40 -31.40
C ARG A 657 -26.82 -2.09 -32.07
N VAL A 658 -25.79 -2.56 -31.35
CA VAL A 658 -24.64 -3.32 -31.92
C VAL A 658 -25.01 -4.31 -33.04
N LYS A 659 -26.12 -5.06 -32.89
CA LYS A 659 -26.61 -5.99 -33.92
C LYS A 659 -27.08 -5.28 -35.20
N GLU A 660 -27.76 -4.16 -35.07
CA GLU A 660 -28.19 -3.27 -36.16
C GLU A 660 -26.99 -2.68 -36.89
N GLN A 661 -26.03 -2.07 -36.18
CA GLN A 661 -24.82 -1.49 -36.77
C GLN A 661 -23.98 -2.52 -37.53
N LEU A 662 -23.72 -3.69 -36.93
CA LEU A 662 -23.04 -4.79 -37.62
C LEU A 662 -23.84 -5.31 -38.83
N GLY A 663 -25.17 -5.23 -38.78
CA GLY A 663 -26.04 -5.53 -39.91
C GLY A 663 -25.92 -4.52 -41.04
N ARG A 664 -25.85 -3.21 -40.72
CA ARG A 664 -25.60 -2.14 -41.70
C ARG A 664 -24.27 -2.32 -42.41
N ILE A 665 -23.20 -2.66 -41.67
CA ILE A 665 -21.89 -2.98 -42.26
C ILE A 665 -22.02 -4.14 -43.26
N ALA A 666 -22.75 -5.20 -42.90
CA ALA A 666 -22.93 -6.36 -43.78
C ALA A 666 -23.79 -6.07 -45.02
N CYS A 667 -24.53 -4.96 -45.06
CA CYS A 667 -25.41 -4.58 -46.17
C CYS A 667 -24.87 -3.39 -46.98
N LEU A 668 -23.60 -2.99 -46.80
CA LEU A 668 -22.98 -1.99 -47.68
C LEU A 668 -23.02 -2.51 -49.12
N ALA A 669 -23.43 -1.65 -50.05
CA ALA A 669 -23.56 -2.05 -51.45
C ALA A 669 -22.22 -2.51 -52.02
N GLU A 670 -22.13 -3.77 -52.45
CA GLU A 670 -21.02 -4.26 -53.27
C GLU A 670 -21.08 -3.57 -54.64
N LEU A 671 -20.39 -2.44 -54.79
CA LEU A 671 -20.23 -1.79 -56.09
C LEU A 671 -19.19 -2.54 -56.92
N GLY A 672 -19.63 -3.63 -57.56
CA GLY A 672 -18.90 -4.31 -58.64
C GLY A 672 -17.70 -5.15 -58.20
N GLN A 673 -17.62 -6.37 -58.74
CA GLN A 673 -16.47 -7.26 -58.55
C GLN A 673 -15.20 -6.63 -59.15
N SER A 674 -14.32 -6.10 -58.30
CA SER A 674 -12.96 -5.73 -58.69
C SER A 674 -12.05 -6.94 -58.49
N SER A 675 -11.52 -7.47 -59.60
CA SER A 675 -10.47 -8.48 -59.57
C SER A 675 -9.17 -7.85 -59.05
N ARG A 676 -8.87 -8.01 -57.76
CA ARG A 676 -7.60 -7.56 -57.16
C ARG A 676 -6.69 -8.75 -56.87
N SER A 677 -5.40 -8.58 -57.20
CA SER A 677 -4.32 -9.53 -56.94
C SER A 677 -4.02 -9.65 -55.44
N GLU A 678 -3.65 -10.85 -55.01
CA GLU A 678 -3.45 -11.26 -53.60
C GLU A 678 -2.33 -10.52 -52.82
N ASP A 679 -1.63 -9.56 -53.43
CA ASP A 679 -0.38 -8.99 -52.90
C ASP A 679 -0.42 -7.52 -52.44
N ASP A 680 -1.55 -6.80 -52.52
CA ASP A 680 -1.61 -5.39 -52.08
C ASP A 680 -2.52 -5.18 -50.86
N PHE A 681 -1.91 -5.24 -49.67
CA PHE A 681 -2.60 -5.34 -48.37
C PHE A 681 -3.09 -4.01 -47.77
N ASP A 682 -2.73 -2.86 -48.35
CA ASP A 682 -3.01 -1.52 -47.79
C ASP A 682 -3.97 -0.65 -48.64
N GLU A 683 -4.46 -1.14 -49.79
CA GLU A 683 -5.44 -0.38 -50.59
C GLU A 683 -6.85 -0.43 -49.97
N THR A 684 -7.53 0.71 -49.94
CA THR A 684 -8.91 0.83 -49.44
C THR A 684 -9.90 0.25 -50.45
N PRO A 685 -10.79 -0.70 -50.08
CA PRO A 685 -11.77 -1.26 -50.99
C PRO A 685 -12.79 -0.21 -51.44
N ASP A 686 -13.22 -0.26 -52.70
CA ASP A 686 -14.15 0.72 -53.28
C ASP A 686 -15.53 0.72 -52.61
N TRP A 687 -15.90 -0.41 -51.97
CA TRP A 687 -17.13 -0.54 -51.19
C TRP A 687 -17.03 0.06 -49.78
N TYR A 688 -15.82 0.36 -49.28
CA TYR A 688 -15.63 0.89 -47.93
C TYR A 688 -15.71 2.41 -47.89
N ASN A 689 -16.72 2.94 -47.20
CA ASN A 689 -16.83 4.36 -46.90
C ASN A 689 -17.21 4.56 -45.41
N PRO A 690 -16.34 5.11 -44.55
CA PRO A 690 -16.64 5.28 -43.12
C PRO A 690 -17.86 6.18 -42.86
N SER A 691 -18.15 7.15 -43.73
CA SER A 691 -19.33 8.01 -43.59
C SER A 691 -20.65 7.27 -43.78
N SER A 692 -20.64 6.11 -44.46
CA SER A 692 -21.82 5.26 -44.64
C SER A 692 -22.14 4.40 -43.39
N LEU A 693 -21.21 4.32 -42.43
CA LEU A 693 -21.36 3.58 -41.18
C LEU A 693 -21.89 4.43 -40.02
N CYS A 694 -21.75 5.76 -40.13
CA CYS A 694 -22.27 6.71 -39.15
C CYS A 694 -23.80 6.76 -39.18
N SER A 695 -24.45 6.54 -38.03
CA SER A 695 -25.90 6.74 -37.86
C SER A 695 -26.21 8.23 -37.56
N PRO A 696 -27.16 8.88 -38.25
CA PRO A 696 -27.47 10.31 -38.05
C PRO A 696 -28.10 10.69 -36.69
N ASP A 697 -28.66 9.72 -35.95
CA ASP A 697 -29.53 9.99 -34.77
C ASP A 697 -28.84 9.80 -33.39
N ASP A 698 -27.51 9.67 -33.34
CA ASP A 698 -26.83 9.14 -32.15
C ASP A 698 -26.13 10.22 -31.28
N GLU A 699 -26.30 11.52 -31.55
CA GLU A 699 -25.56 12.61 -30.87
C GLU A 699 -25.90 12.82 -29.37
N GLY A 700 -26.86 12.07 -28.83
CA GLY A 700 -27.29 12.14 -27.43
C GLY A 700 -26.94 10.92 -26.56
N GLU A 701 -26.20 9.94 -27.09
CA GLU A 701 -25.88 8.71 -26.36
C GLU A 701 -24.75 8.93 -25.33
N GLU A 702 -25.02 8.64 -24.05
CA GLU A 702 -24.09 8.97 -22.95
C GLU A 702 -22.72 8.28 -23.09
N TRP A 703 -22.69 7.05 -23.60
CA TRP A 703 -21.43 6.32 -23.80
C TRP A 703 -20.48 7.02 -24.77
N ARG A 704 -21.01 7.85 -25.68
CA ARG A 704 -20.22 8.64 -26.63
C ARG A 704 -19.51 9.82 -25.95
N ASN A 705 -19.82 10.13 -24.69
CA ASN A 705 -19.18 11.19 -23.91
C ASN A 705 -18.15 10.65 -22.89
N VAL A 706 -17.84 9.35 -22.96
CA VAL A 706 -16.94 8.68 -22.00
C VAL A 706 -15.51 8.57 -22.56
N TRP A 707 -14.53 8.89 -21.71
CA TRP A 707 -13.09 8.86 -21.98
C TRP A 707 -12.37 8.06 -20.89
N PRO A 708 -12.53 6.72 -20.84
CA PRO A 708 -12.09 5.92 -19.71
C PRO A 708 -10.57 5.79 -19.65
N GLU A 709 -10.05 5.65 -18.43
CA GLU A 709 -8.64 5.32 -18.19
C GLU A 709 -8.38 3.81 -18.16
N ASP A 710 -9.41 3.01 -17.92
CA ASP A 710 -9.28 1.56 -17.82
C ASP A 710 -8.99 0.91 -19.18
N LYS A 711 -8.04 -0.03 -19.19
CA LYS A 711 -7.56 -0.69 -20.41
C LYS A 711 -8.64 -1.52 -21.10
N GLN A 712 -9.55 -2.14 -20.35
CA GLN A 712 -10.61 -2.97 -20.93
C GLN A 712 -11.75 -2.11 -21.48
N LEU A 713 -12.13 -1.03 -20.77
CA LEU A 713 -13.12 -0.07 -21.27
C LEU A 713 -12.62 0.66 -22.52
N ARG A 714 -11.34 1.06 -22.57
CA ARG A 714 -10.72 1.64 -23.77
C ARG A 714 -10.82 0.69 -24.97
N ARG A 715 -10.43 -0.58 -24.79
CA ARG A 715 -10.52 -1.60 -25.85
C ARG A 715 -11.96 -1.78 -26.34
N TYR A 716 -12.92 -1.77 -25.43
CA TYR A 716 -14.34 -1.85 -25.79
C TYR A 716 -14.80 -0.64 -26.60
N LEU A 717 -14.45 0.58 -26.18
CA LEU A 717 -14.83 1.80 -26.90
C LEU A 717 -14.13 1.93 -28.26
N VAL A 718 -12.85 1.53 -28.37
CA VAL A 718 -12.14 1.44 -29.66
C VAL A 718 -12.93 0.58 -30.64
N TRP A 719 -13.33 -0.63 -30.22
CA TRP A 719 -14.15 -1.52 -31.04
C TRP A 719 -15.55 -0.94 -31.32
N ARG A 720 -16.19 -0.33 -30.31
CA ARG A 720 -17.55 0.21 -30.44
C ARG A 720 -17.63 1.41 -31.38
N TRP A 721 -16.62 2.28 -31.38
CA TRP A 721 -16.51 3.39 -32.33
C TRP A 721 -16.14 2.90 -33.73
N ALA A 722 -15.31 1.85 -33.84
CA ALA A 722 -14.94 1.29 -35.14
C ALA A 722 -16.14 0.73 -35.91
N ILE A 723 -17.12 0.10 -35.22
CA ILE A 723 -18.36 -0.35 -35.87
C ILE A 723 -19.30 0.81 -36.27
N ASP A 724 -19.03 2.04 -35.83
CA ASP A 724 -19.69 3.27 -36.29
C ASP A 724 -18.86 4.01 -37.36
N GLY A 725 -17.77 3.41 -37.84
CA GLY A 725 -16.88 4.06 -38.82
C GLY A 725 -16.02 5.18 -38.24
N VAL A 726 -15.71 5.14 -36.93
CA VAL A 726 -14.91 6.15 -36.24
C VAL A 726 -13.64 5.51 -35.65
N GLU A 727 -12.49 6.06 -36.01
CA GLU A 727 -11.25 5.82 -35.28
C GLU A 727 -11.31 6.59 -33.96
N TYR A 728 -11.31 5.83 -32.87
CA TYR A 728 -11.29 6.37 -31.51
C TYR A 728 -9.91 6.19 -30.90
N ASN A 729 -9.21 7.30 -30.65
CA ASN A 729 -7.96 7.30 -29.92
C ASN A 729 -8.18 7.84 -28.49
N PRO A 730 -8.28 6.97 -27.47
CA PRO A 730 -8.51 7.38 -26.09
C PRO A 730 -7.34 8.15 -25.47
N GLU A 731 -6.12 8.00 -25.98
CA GLU A 731 -4.91 8.63 -25.43
C GLU A 731 -4.74 10.04 -25.99
N ALA A 732 -4.90 10.19 -27.31
CA ALA A 732 -4.84 11.49 -27.98
C ALA A 732 -6.14 12.31 -27.81
N ARG A 733 -7.22 11.70 -27.30
CA ARG A 733 -8.57 12.28 -27.19
C ARG A 733 -9.18 12.72 -28.52
N ILE A 734 -8.90 11.96 -29.56
CA ILE A 734 -9.26 12.28 -30.94
C ILE A 734 -10.26 11.26 -31.47
N ARG A 735 -11.16 11.76 -32.34
CA ARG A 735 -12.08 10.95 -33.15
C ARG A 735 -12.01 11.42 -34.59
N HIS A 736 -11.72 10.50 -35.49
CA HIS A 736 -11.71 10.75 -36.93
C HIS A 736 -12.50 9.64 -37.64
N PRO A 737 -12.95 9.85 -38.90
CA PRO A 737 -13.43 8.75 -39.71
C PRO A 737 -12.40 7.62 -39.72
N ALA A 738 -12.82 6.38 -39.45
CA ALA A 738 -11.93 5.22 -39.50
C ALA A 738 -11.48 5.02 -40.95
N ASP A 739 -10.18 4.99 -41.20
CA ASP A 739 -9.67 4.55 -42.49
C ASP A 739 -9.57 3.01 -42.53
N TRP A 740 -9.39 2.47 -43.73
CA TRP A 740 -9.29 1.02 -43.94
C TRP A 740 -8.09 0.40 -43.22
N SER A 741 -6.97 1.12 -43.21
CA SER A 741 -5.73 0.68 -42.56
C SER A 741 -5.92 0.52 -41.05
N TYR A 742 -6.66 1.43 -40.41
CA TYR A 742 -7.05 1.36 -39.00
C TYR A 742 -7.91 0.13 -38.71
N LEU A 743 -8.93 -0.14 -39.52
CA LEU A 743 -9.78 -1.31 -39.33
C LEU A 743 -9.01 -2.63 -39.50
N ASN A 744 -8.14 -2.71 -40.51
CA ASN A 744 -7.29 -3.88 -40.71
C ASN A 744 -6.34 -4.11 -39.53
N ARG A 745 -5.69 -3.05 -39.03
CA ARG A 745 -4.86 -3.14 -37.81
C ARG A 745 -5.68 -3.61 -36.62
N LEU A 746 -6.87 -3.04 -36.41
CA LEU A 746 -7.74 -3.41 -35.30
C LEU A 746 -8.17 -4.89 -35.34
N ILE A 747 -8.42 -5.43 -36.54
CA ILE A 747 -8.83 -6.83 -36.76
C ILE A 747 -7.67 -7.80 -36.53
N ARG A 748 -6.46 -7.43 -36.95
CA ARG A 748 -5.25 -8.27 -36.81
C ARG A 748 -4.70 -8.32 -35.38
N GLY A 749 -5.10 -7.35 -34.53
CA GLY A 749 -4.66 -7.23 -33.13
C GLY A 749 -3.30 -6.57 -33.00
#